data_AF-A0A200RDC5-F1
#
_entry.id   AF-A0A200RDC5-F1
#
_cell.length_a   1.000
_cell.length_b   1.000
_cell.length_c   1.000
_cell.angle_alpha   90.00
_cell.angle_beta   90.00
_cell.angle_gamma   90.00
#
_symmetry.space_group_name_H-M   'P 1'
#
loop_
_entity.id
_entity.type
_entity.pdbx_description
1 polymer ?
#
loop_
_entity_poly.entity_id
_entity_poly.type
_entity_poly.pdbx_seq_one_letter_code
_entity_poly.pdbx_strand_id
1 'polypeptide(L)'
;MATPGKKRGRKSKMDDKLNSSGKTKVLKTSDGSEKSLIDLELSDVDEREIKSTEKDSKNKEGSNSSKKKSKKVVVEYSDSRLAGEPVPAEEARKRWPERYDKKKKPRKDDDEEALLARAHYLQAEVDGVIFNLYDDAYVKAEEGKPDYIGRIVEFFESTDKEQYFTAQWFFKAEDTVIQDHSNLIDDRRVFYSNERNDNLLDCILSKIKIVQVAPNIDLVAKEAKIPPCDFYYDMSYSLEYSTFKNLSTENGRDGNETSSTISSEASCEGEQGAVVSPDESSIALSPKNSDMTLLDLYSGCGGMSTGLCLGAALSGVNLVTRWAVDLNEYACQSLKFNHPETEVRNETAEDFLALLKIWKKLCDDFSLLGTQHSQTNGPTQASDEDEDDDVEDGSQVPSEEFEVGKLVGICYGDPNRSNKPALHFKVRWKGYGPSDDTWEPMEGLGKCEERLRDFVTNGYKSNILPLPGDVDVICGGPPCQGVSGFNRFRNKEKPLEDPKNHQLVVFMDIVNYLKPRYVLMENVVDIMKFSNGFLGRYALSSLVAMNYQARLGLMVAGCYGLPQFRMRVFLWGALPTEKLPQYPLPTHEVVARGFCPVEFEKNVVAYDEHHTCTLEKALHLGDAISDLPVVETKETRDEIPYEKEPLTEFQRHIRLSKHELLGAAATGSKASQKAMLYDHRPLQLNDDDFQRVCQIPKKKGANFRNLPGVLVGPDNKVELDKSVERVMLPSGKPLVPDYAITFVRGTSPKPFGRLWWDEIVPTVVTRAEPHNQTILHPEQDRVLSIRENARLQGFPDYYKLFGPVKERYIQVGNAVAVPVARVLGYALGLACQGTCSDQPLLTLPPRFPNSLELLPSATIDVQDANC
;
A
#
# COMPACT_ATOMS: atom_id res chain seq x y z
N MET A 1 -71.64 -35.25 23.80
CA MET A 1 -71.89 -35.79 22.45
C MET A 1 -70.69 -35.43 21.58
N ALA A 2 -70.08 -36.24 20.74
CA ALA A 2 -69.86 -37.69 20.65
C ALA A 2 -68.70 -37.81 19.63
N THR A 3 -67.68 -38.60 19.96
CA THR A 3 -66.73 -39.26 19.02
C THR A 3 -67.50 -40.26 18.13
N PRO A 4 -66.91 -41.07 17.19
CA PRO A 4 -65.51 -41.53 16.98
C PRO A 4 -65.11 -41.60 15.46
N GLY A 5 -63.98 -42.11 14.95
CA GLY A 5 -62.86 -43.02 15.32
C GLY A 5 -62.27 -43.60 14.00
N LYS A 6 -61.27 -44.48 13.87
CA LYS A 6 -60.23 -45.11 14.72
C LYS A 6 -59.48 -46.14 13.83
N LYS A 7 -58.16 -46.38 14.08
CA LYS A 7 -57.37 -47.67 14.08
C LYS A 7 -55.99 -47.54 13.38
N ARG A 8 -54.85 -47.61 14.11
CA ARG A 8 -54.06 -48.77 14.64
C ARG A 8 -53.25 -49.49 13.54
N GLY A 9 -51.94 -49.78 13.58
CA GLY A 9 -50.87 -49.70 14.60
C GLY A 9 -50.08 -51.02 14.69
N ARG A 10 -48.73 -51.01 14.78
CA ARG A 10 -47.91 -51.98 15.58
C ARG A 10 -46.42 -51.63 15.68
N LYS A 11 -45.85 -51.93 16.86
CA LYS A 11 -44.47 -51.79 17.37
C LYS A 11 -43.97 -53.18 17.85
N SER A 12 -42.66 -53.43 17.83
CA SER A 12 -41.84 -54.19 18.83
C SER A 12 -40.35 -54.10 18.44
N LYS A 13 -39.40 -53.58 19.25
CA LYS A 13 -38.67 -54.14 20.44
C LYS A 13 -37.88 -55.44 20.10
N MET A 14 -36.66 -55.75 20.55
CA MET A 14 -35.73 -55.28 21.61
C MET A 14 -34.37 -56.04 21.43
N ASP A 15 -33.26 -55.47 21.95
CA ASP A 15 -32.02 -56.06 22.55
C ASP A 15 -31.15 -57.06 21.71
N ASP A 16 -29.83 -57.27 21.86
CA ASP A 16 -28.83 -56.96 22.90
C ASP A 16 -27.40 -57.36 22.41
N LYS A 17 -26.33 -56.85 23.08
CA LYS A 17 -24.95 -57.41 23.25
C LYS A 17 -23.92 -57.37 22.07
N LEU A 18 -22.60 -57.21 22.27
CA LEU A 18 -21.70 -56.75 23.34
C LEU A 18 -20.23 -56.74 22.80
N ASN A 19 -19.37 -55.85 23.33
CA ASN A 19 -17.89 -55.91 23.50
C ASN A 19 -16.87 -55.87 22.32
N SER A 20 -16.02 -54.83 22.34
CA SER A 20 -14.56 -54.90 22.70
C SER A 20 -14.02 -53.45 22.84
N SER A 21 -13.76 -52.95 24.05
CA SER A 21 -12.50 -52.95 24.82
C SER A 21 -11.31 -52.20 24.18
N GLY A 22 -11.02 -51.00 24.70
CA GLY A 22 -9.75 -50.28 24.53
C GLY A 22 -9.62 -49.19 25.60
N LYS A 23 -8.93 -49.50 26.70
CA LYS A 23 -8.77 -48.70 27.92
C LYS A 23 -7.88 -47.47 27.70
N THR A 24 -8.20 -46.35 28.35
CA THR A 24 -7.20 -45.34 28.72
C THR A 24 -7.40 -44.93 30.18
N LYS A 25 -6.32 -45.08 30.96
CA LYS A 25 -6.24 -44.86 32.40
C LYS A 25 -6.27 -43.37 32.75
N VAL A 26 -7.05 -43.04 33.76
CA VAL A 26 -6.96 -41.81 34.56
C VAL A 26 -5.79 -41.96 35.54
N LEU A 27 -4.93 -40.94 35.62
CA LEU A 27 -4.02 -40.70 36.74
C LEU A 27 -4.04 -39.20 37.05
N LYS A 28 -4.59 -38.88 38.23
CA LYS A 28 -4.45 -37.57 38.90
C LYS A 28 -3.03 -37.46 39.45
N THR A 29 -2.37 -36.33 39.22
CA THR A 29 -1.43 -35.73 40.18
C THR A 29 -1.59 -34.22 40.17
N SER A 30 -1.47 -33.66 41.35
CA SER A 30 -1.66 -32.27 41.76
C SER A 30 -0.35 -31.47 41.71
N ASP A 31 -0.52 -30.16 41.81
CA ASP A 31 0.47 -29.08 42.04
C ASP A 31 1.31 -28.58 40.87
N GLY A 32 1.39 -27.24 40.81
CA GLY A 32 2.57 -26.55 40.29
C GLY A 32 2.34 -25.51 39.21
N SER A 33 2.00 -24.29 39.63
CA SER A 33 2.53 -23.02 39.08
C SER A 33 2.56 -22.81 37.55
N GLU A 34 1.57 -22.08 37.03
CA GLU A 34 1.70 -21.34 35.77
C GLU A 34 1.78 -19.83 36.05
N LYS A 35 3.00 -19.30 35.92
CA LYS A 35 3.25 -17.90 35.57
C LYS A 35 3.19 -17.79 34.05
N SER A 36 2.31 -16.95 33.50
CA SER A 36 2.61 -16.20 32.27
C SER A 36 1.58 -15.09 32.02
N LEU A 37 2.03 -14.10 31.25
CA LEU A 37 1.29 -13.08 30.49
C LEU A 37 1.16 -11.69 31.14
N ILE A 38 2.25 -10.95 30.97
CA ILE A 38 2.31 -9.48 30.93
C ILE A 38 1.92 -9.04 29.50
N ASP A 39 0.91 -8.17 29.40
CA ASP A 39 0.76 -7.15 28.35
C ASP A 39 1.57 -5.93 28.79
N LEU A 40 2.05 -5.07 27.89
CA LEU A 40 2.06 -3.61 28.07
C LEU A 40 2.57 -2.87 26.81
N GLU A 41 1.82 -1.82 26.41
CA GLU A 41 2.35 -0.64 25.70
C GLU A 41 2.35 0.56 26.67
N LEU A 42 3.50 1.25 26.70
CA LEU A 42 3.84 2.66 26.99
C LEU A 42 2.86 3.57 27.77
N SER A 43 3.29 4.08 28.95
CA SER A 43 3.90 5.42 29.12
C SER A 43 4.17 5.80 30.61
N ASP A 44 5.28 6.52 30.79
CA ASP A 44 5.59 7.54 31.83
C ASP A 44 6.21 7.17 33.23
N VAL A 45 7.49 7.56 33.37
CA VAL A 45 8.15 8.42 34.40
C VAL A 45 9.39 7.86 35.18
N ASP A 46 10.45 8.68 35.10
CA ASP A 46 11.55 9.06 36.02
C ASP A 46 12.90 8.31 36.20
N GLU A 47 13.91 9.18 36.10
CA GLU A 47 15.32 9.06 36.44
C GLU A 47 15.59 8.82 37.95
N ARG A 48 16.64 8.05 38.28
CA ARG A 48 17.78 8.41 39.17
C ARG A 48 18.56 7.18 39.64
N GLU A 49 19.77 7.06 39.09
CA GLU A 49 21.08 7.12 39.76
C GLU A 49 21.32 6.45 41.14
N ILE A 50 22.50 5.79 41.24
CA ILE A 50 23.46 5.68 42.39
C ILE A 50 23.82 4.26 42.91
N LYS A 51 25.05 3.87 42.53
CA LYS A 51 26.18 3.30 43.31
C LYS A 51 26.12 1.90 43.97
N SER A 52 27.04 1.08 43.47
CA SER A 52 28.11 0.35 44.18
C SER A 52 27.87 -0.18 45.60
N THR A 53 28.13 -1.49 45.78
CA THR A 53 28.81 -2.01 46.97
C THR A 53 29.60 -3.27 46.64
N GLU A 54 30.93 -3.14 46.66
CA GLU A 54 31.88 -4.21 46.98
C GLU A 54 31.68 -4.71 48.43
N LYS A 55 32.09 -5.96 48.69
CA LYS A 55 32.82 -6.49 49.87
C LYS A 55 32.60 -8.01 49.97
N ASP A 56 33.53 -8.85 50.39
CA ASP A 56 34.95 -8.78 50.75
C ASP A 56 35.33 -10.22 51.15
N SER A 57 36.51 -10.73 50.78
CA SER A 57 37.35 -11.58 51.67
C SER A 57 38.67 -12.02 51.01
N LYS A 58 39.73 -11.21 51.23
CA LYS A 58 41.06 -11.49 51.85
C LYS A 58 41.52 -12.96 51.91
N ASN A 59 42.78 -13.37 51.79
CA ASN A 59 44.15 -12.81 51.80
C ASN A 59 45.07 -14.05 51.50
N LYS A 60 46.23 -14.00 50.83
CA LYS A 60 47.55 -13.61 51.39
C LYS A 60 48.67 -13.79 50.34
N GLU A 61 49.68 -12.96 50.51
CA GLU A 61 50.95 -12.71 49.82
C GLU A 61 51.84 -13.90 49.38
N GLY A 62 52.70 -13.63 48.38
CA GLY A 62 53.95 -14.37 48.15
C GLY A 62 54.67 -13.96 46.85
N SER A 63 55.75 -13.19 46.97
CA SER A 63 56.53 -12.63 45.85
C SER A 63 57.46 -13.61 45.12
N ASN A 64 57.75 -13.25 43.87
CA ASN A 64 59.00 -13.42 43.11
C ASN A 64 59.31 -14.71 42.30
N SER A 65 59.35 -14.46 40.99
CA SER A 65 60.34 -14.88 39.99
C SER A 65 60.57 -16.37 39.72
N SER A 66 60.17 -16.83 38.54
CA SER A 66 61.08 -17.44 37.56
C SER A 66 60.36 -17.79 36.25
N LYS A 67 61.07 -17.53 35.14
CA LYS A 67 60.68 -17.68 33.74
C LYS A 67 60.16 -19.09 33.39
N LYS A 68 59.11 -19.18 32.56
CA LYS A 68 59.01 -20.17 31.46
C LYS A 68 57.92 -19.83 30.43
N LYS A 69 58.39 -19.31 29.29
CA LYS A 69 57.90 -19.49 27.90
C LYS A 69 56.38 -19.47 27.65
N SER A 70 55.87 -18.30 27.29
CA SER A 70 54.68 -18.17 26.45
C SER A 70 54.98 -18.69 25.04
N LYS A 71 54.12 -19.58 24.55
CA LYS A 71 54.06 -19.98 23.15
C LYS A 71 53.77 -18.73 22.31
N LYS A 72 54.67 -18.40 21.37
CA LYS A 72 54.37 -17.51 20.25
C LYS A 72 53.17 -18.09 19.50
N VAL A 73 52.04 -17.39 19.55
CA VAL A 73 51.09 -17.42 18.44
C VAL A 73 51.75 -16.60 17.34
N VAL A 74 51.96 -17.23 16.19
CA VAL A 74 52.48 -16.57 15.00
C VAL A 74 51.36 -15.69 14.49
N VAL A 75 51.53 -14.38 14.58
CA VAL A 75 50.74 -13.41 13.82
C VAL A 75 51.37 -13.39 12.43
N GLU A 76 50.65 -13.91 11.43
CA GLU A 76 50.97 -13.63 10.03
C GLU A 76 50.83 -12.13 9.82
N TYR A 77 51.92 -11.47 9.40
CA TYR A 77 51.84 -10.09 8.95
C TYR A 77 51.14 -10.11 7.61
N SER A 78 49.97 -9.46 7.48
CA SER A 78 49.42 -9.18 6.15
C SER A 78 50.39 -8.22 5.45
N ASP A 79 50.72 -8.51 4.19
CA ASP A 79 51.69 -7.75 3.40
C ASP A 79 50.98 -6.56 2.70
N SER A 80 50.03 -5.93 3.41
CA SER A 80 49.15 -4.90 2.87
C SER A 80 49.84 -3.53 2.90
N ARG A 81 49.95 -2.87 1.74
CA ARG A 81 50.54 -1.53 1.62
C ARG A 81 49.87 -0.67 0.55
N LEU A 82 49.78 0.64 0.80
CA LEU A 82 49.48 1.63 -0.23
C LEU A 82 50.59 1.63 -1.30
N ALA A 83 50.19 1.67 -2.57
CA ALA A 83 51.08 1.47 -3.71
C ALA A 83 51.07 2.69 -4.65
N GLY A 84 52.22 2.96 -5.28
CA GLY A 84 52.40 4.11 -6.17
C GLY A 84 52.74 5.42 -5.47
N GLU A 85 52.87 6.49 -6.26
CA GLU A 85 53.11 7.84 -5.76
C GLU A 85 51.83 8.43 -5.14
N PRO A 86 51.93 9.23 -4.06
CA PRO A 86 50.78 9.93 -3.51
C PRO A 86 50.14 10.87 -4.54
N VAL A 87 48.81 10.93 -4.52
CA VAL A 87 48.04 11.91 -5.31
C VAL A 87 48.49 13.32 -4.91
N PRO A 88 48.78 14.22 -5.88
CA PRO A 88 49.20 15.59 -5.58
C PRO A 88 48.25 16.28 -4.60
N ALA A 89 48.80 16.98 -3.60
CA ALA A 89 48.01 17.51 -2.49
C ALA A 89 46.89 18.47 -2.92
N GLU A 90 47.08 19.26 -3.98
CA GLU A 90 46.03 20.13 -4.52
C GLU A 90 44.88 19.34 -5.16
N GLU A 91 45.20 18.28 -5.90
CA GLU A 91 44.21 17.39 -6.50
C GLU A 91 43.45 16.60 -5.44
N ALA A 92 44.16 16.05 -4.45
CA ALA A 92 43.56 15.30 -3.35
C ALA A 92 42.60 16.18 -2.53
N ARG A 93 42.96 17.44 -2.25
CA ARG A 93 42.07 18.41 -1.56
C ARG A 93 40.86 18.81 -2.41
N LYS A 94 40.97 18.76 -3.73
CA LYS A 94 39.85 19.03 -4.63
C LYS A 94 38.89 17.84 -4.72
N ARG A 95 39.41 16.61 -4.78
CA ARG A 95 38.60 15.38 -4.85
C ARG A 95 37.97 15.00 -3.51
N TRP A 96 38.71 15.15 -2.41
CA TRP A 96 38.30 14.73 -1.06
C TRP A 96 38.48 15.88 -0.05
N PRO A 97 37.74 16.99 -0.20
CA PRO A 97 37.94 18.18 0.64
C PRO A 97 37.70 17.90 2.13
N GLU A 98 36.76 17.02 2.45
CA GLU A 98 36.34 16.66 3.82
C GLU A 98 37.48 16.04 4.63
N ARG A 99 38.41 15.35 3.97
CA ARG A 99 39.57 14.69 4.59
C ARG A 99 40.67 15.63 5.08
N TYR A 100 40.64 16.90 4.64
CA TYR A 100 41.72 17.87 4.88
C TYR A 100 41.28 19.11 5.67
N ASP A 101 39.97 19.33 5.82
CA ASP A 101 39.41 20.53 6.43
C ASP A 101 39.10 20.34 7.92
N LYS A 102 40.04 20.77 8.79
CA LYS A 102 39.91 20.66 10.27
C LYS A 102 38.76 21.47 10.90
N LYS A 103 38.00 22.25 10.11
CA LYS A 103 37.05 23.27 10.62
C LYS A 103 35.57 22.88 10.50
N LYS A 104 35.22 21.79 9.82
CA LYS A 104 33.84 21.27 9.80
C LYS A 104 33.73 20.15 10.82
N LYS A 105 33.33 20.47 12.05
CA LYS A 105 32.69 19.46 12.91
C LYS A 105 31.34 19.10 12.27
N PRO A 106 31.02 17.82 12.01
CA PRO A 106 29.69 17.43 11.55
C PRO A 106 28.64 17.74 12.62
N ARG A 107 27.37 17.83 12.18
CA ARG A 107 26.21 17.84 13.08
C ARG A 107 26.09 16.45 13.74
N LYS A 108 25.45 16.43 14.91
CA LYS A 108 25.54 15.37 15.93
C LYS A 108 24.85 14.03 15.58
N ASP A 109 24.52 13.79 14.31
CA ASP A 109 23.73 12.63 13.86
C ASP A 109 24.52 11.63 12.99
N ASP A 110 25.77 11.93 12.63
CA ASP A 110 26.69 10.96 12.00
C ASP A 110 27.61 10.37 13.07
N ASP A 111 27.40 9.11 13.44
CA ASP A 111 28.07 8.43 14.57
C ASP A 111 29.54 8.03 14.33
N GLU A 112 30.18 8.44 13.22
CA GLU A 112 31.62 8.22 12.97
C GLU A 112 32.33 9.54 12.60
N GLU A 113 33.30 9.98 13.40
CA GLU A 113 34.16 11.11 13.04
C GLU A 113 34.93 10.80 11.75
N ALA A 114 34.68 11.55 10.67
CA ALA A 114 35.38 11.36 9.40
C ALA A 114 36.91 11.45 9.59
N LEU A 115 37.61 10.35 9.27
CA LEU A 115 39.06 10.26 9.42
C LEU A 115 39.77 11.30 8.53
N LEU A 116 40.74 12.00 9.11
CA LEU A 116 41.56 12.97 8.37
C LEU A 116 42.69 12.26 7.62
N ALA A 117 42.91 12.65 6.36
CA ALA A 117 43.96 12.07 5.52
C ALA A 117 45.25 12.90 5.57
N ARG A 118 46.39 12.22 5.64
CA ARG A 118 47.73 12.77 5.39
C ARG A 118 48.01 12.83 3.90
N ALA A 119 47.71 11.76 3.18
CA ALA A 119 47.93 11.60 1.75
C ALA A 119 46.91 10.61 1.16
N HIS A 120 46.55 10.80 -0.12
CA HIS A 120 45.73 9.85 -0.88
C HIS A 120 46.59 9.11 -1.91
N TYR A 121 46.14 7.92 -2.29
CA TYR A 121 46.78 7.05 -3.27
C TYR A 121 45.74 6.58 -4.29
N LEU A 122 46.19 6.09 -5.44
CA LEU A 122 45.31 5.52 -6.47
C LEU A 122 45.29 3.99 -6.44
N GLN A 123 46.23 3.37 -5.73
CA GLN A 123 46.42 1.92 -5.72
C GLN A 123 46.86 1.45 -4.32
N ALA A 124 46.56 0.19 -4.04
CA ALA A 124 47.09 -0.53 -2.89
C ALA A 124 47.39 -1.98 -3.26
N GLU A 125 48.36 -2.58 -2.58
CA GLU A 125 48.71 -3.99 -2.70
C GLU A 125 48.25 -4.69 -1.42
N VAL A 126 47.41 -5.71 -1.53
CA VAL A 126 46.91 -6.52 -0.42
C VAL A 126 47.14 -7.98 -0.77
N ASP A 127 47.88 -8.70 0.09
CA ASP A 127 48.26 -10.10 -0.11
C ASP A 127 48.82 -10.41 -1.51
N GLY A 128 49.64 -9.49 -2.04
CA GLY A 128 50.29 -9.60 -3.36
C GLY A 128 49.39 -9.29 -4.56
N VAL A 129 48.16 -8.80 -4.35
CA VAL A 129 47.22 -8.37 -5.39
C VAL A 129 47.11 -6.85 -5.39
N ILE A 130 47.28 -6.23 -6.56
CA ILE A 130 47.12 -4.77 -6.73
C ILE A 130 45.65 -4.43 -6.94
N PHE A 131 45.09 -3.58 -6.09
CA PHE A 131 43.77 -2.96 -6.21
C PHE A 131 43.93 -1.52 -6.67
N ASN A 132 43.11 -1.11 -7.64
CA ASN A 132 43.03 0.26 -8.12
C ASN A 132 41.80 0.95 -7.53
N LEU A 133 41.84 2.28 -7.54
CA LEU A 133 40.66 3.10 -7.33
C LEU A 133 39.54 2.66 -8.29
N TYR A 134 38.34 2.51 -7.75
CA TYR A 134 37.12 2.02 -8.42
C TYR A 134 37.07 0.53 -8.76
N ASP A 135 38.06 -0.27 -8.33
CA ASP A 135 37.89 -1.72 -8.33
C ASP A 135 36.79 -2.12 -7.33
N ASP A 136 36.02 -3.15 -7.68
CA ASP A 136 35.05 -3.76 -6.79
C ASP A 136 35.72 -4.93 -6.04
N ALA A 137 35.45 -5.06 -4.73
CA ALA A 137 36.10 -6.05 -3.88
C ALA A 137 35.15 -6.65 -2.83
N TYR A 138 35.45 -7.88 -2.42
CA TYR A 138 34.96 -8.42 -1.14
C TYR A 138 35.72 -7.77 0.01
N VAL A 139 34.97 -7.33 1.02
CA VAL A 139 35.49 -6.73 2.25
C VAL A 139 35.06 -7.59 3.43
N LYS A 140 36.02 -7.93 4.28
CA LYS A 140 35.83 -8.80 5.43
C LYS A 140 34.76 -8.24 6.37
N ALA A 141 33.78 -9.07 6.69
CA ALA A 141 32.76 -8.75 7.68
C ALA A 141 33.15 -9.22 9.10
N GLU A 142 32.30 -8.88 10.07
CA GLU A 142 32.41 -9.39 11.44
C GLU A 142 32.29 -10.92 11.48
N GLU A 143 32.86 -11.55 12.51
CA GLU A 143 32.87 -13.00 12.65
C GLU A 143 31.44 -13.59 12.65
N GLY A 144 31.14 -14.44 11.66
CA GLY A 144 29.83 -15.08 11.48
C GLY A 144 28.87 -14.37 10.53
N LYS A 145 29.26 -13.23 9.92
CA LYS A 145 28.49 -12.55 8.86
C LYS A 145 29.09 -12.81 7.47
N PRO A 146 28.27 -12.75 6.39
CA PRO A 146 28.80 -12.82 5.03
C PRO A 146 29.67 -11.61 4.72
N ASP A 147 30.70 -11.81 3.89
CA ASP A 147 31.59 -10.73 3.47
C ASP A 147 30.81 -9.64 2.71
N TYR A 148 31.18 -8.39 2.97
CA TYR A 148 30.61 -7.23 2.32
C TYR A 148 31.10 -7.10 0.88
N ILE A 149 30.33 -6.41 0.06
CA ILE A 149 30.64 -6.11 -1.34
C ILE A 149 30.73 -4.60 -1.48
N GLY A 150 31.85 -4.09 -1.94
CA GLY A 150 32.05 -2.64 -2.05
C GLY A 150 32.93 -2.22 -3.23
N ARG A 151 32.68 -1.02 -3.74
CA ARG A 151 33.57 -0.32 -4.67
C ARG A 151 34.56 0.53 -3.88
N ILE A 152 35.84 0.40 -4.18
CA ILE A 152 36.87 1.20 -3.54
C ILE A 152 36.83 2.62 -4.12
N VAL A 153 36.49 3.62 -3.30
CA VAL A 153 36.36 5.01 -3.75
C VAL A 153 37.47 5.92 -3.24
N GLU A 154 38.23 5.49 -2.23
CA GLU A 154 39.39 6.21 -1.69
C GLU A 154 40.45 5.22 -1.23
N PHE A 155 41.73 5.57 -1.41
CA PHE A 155 42.84 5.00 -0.67
C PHE A 155 43.58 6.14 0.01
N PHE A 156 43.77 6.07 1.33
CA PHE A 156 44.43 7.14 2.06
C PHE A 156 45.20 6.64 3.27
N GLU A 157 46.22 7.41 3.63
CA GLU A 157 46.92 7.25 4.90
C GLU A 157 46.37 8.29 5.88
N SER A 158 45.97 7.86 7.07
CA SER A 158 45.42 8.74 8.09
C SER A 158 46.50 9.65 8.71
N THR A 159 46.09 10.66 9.48
CA THR A 159 47.03 11.47 10.28
C THR A 159 47.82 10.65 11.30
N ASP A 160 47.27 9.51 11.71
CA ASP A 160 47.89 8.55 12.64
C ASP A 160 48.82 7.56 11.95
N LYS A 161 49.00 7.70 10.63
CA LYS A 161 49.86 6.85 9.77
C LYS A 161 49.37 5.41 9.59
N GLU A 162 48.08 5.20 9.77
CA GLU A 162 47.41 3.95 9.42
C GLU A 162 46.88 4.03 7.98
N GLN A 163 46.75 2.88 7.34
CA GLN A 163 46.41 2.78 5.92
C GLN A 163 44.96 2.33 5.77
N TYR A 164 44.17 3.16 5.11
CA TYR A 164 42.74 2.99 4.95
C TYR A 164 42.35 2.97 3.48
N PHE A 165 41.19 2.39 3.25
CA PHE A 165 40.41 2.60 2.05
C PHE A 165 38.96 2.92 2.43
N THR A 166 38.29 3.70 1.59
CA THR A 166 36.85 3.95 1.74
C THR A 166 36.12 3.06 0.75
N ALA A 167 35.18 2.25 1.27
CA ALA A 167 34.32 1.39 0.47
C ALA A 167 32.96 2.06 0.29
N GLN A 168 32.47 2.10 -0.95
CA GLN A 168 31.09 2.39 -1.30
C GLN A 168 30.33 1.07 -1.40
N TRP A 169 29.34 0.86 -0.52
CA TRP A 169 28.70 -0.46 -0.40
C TRP A 169 27.69 -0.79 -1.49
N PHE A 170 27.63 -2.07 -1.84
CA PHE A 170 26.51 -2.69 -2.55
C PHE A 170 25.73 -3.57 -1.59
N PHE A 171 24.41 -3.49 -1.65
CA PHE A 171 23.52 -4.32 -0.87
C PHE A 171 23.08 -5.52 -1.69
N LYS A 172 23.20 -6.74 -1.15
CA LYS A 172 22.43 -7.87 -1.66
C LYS A 172 20.97 -7.71 -1.23
N ALA A 173 20.07 -8.43 -1.87
CA ALA A 173 18.65 -8.41 -1.49
C ALA A 173 18.44 -8.72 0.00
N GLU A 174 19.21 -9.67 0.56
CA GLU A 174 19.18 -10.06 1.97
C GLU A 174 19.65 -8.94 2.94
N ASP A 175 20.52 -8.05 2.50
CA ASP A 175 21.05 -6.93 3.30
C ASP A 175 20.06 -5.75 3.37
N THR A 176 19.07 -5.71 2.47
CA THR A 176 18.04 -4.68 2.46
C THR A 176 16.91 -5.00 3.44
N VAL A 177 15.90 -4.13 3.49
CA VAL A 177 14.67 -4.39 4.27
C VAL A 177 13.93 -5.68 3.85
N ILE A 178 14.22 -6.24 2.66
CA ILE A 178 13.61 -7.47 2.14
C ILE A 178 13.95 -8.70 2.98
N GLN A 179 15.19 -8.79 3.50
CA GLN A 179 15.67 -9.89 4.35
C GLN A 179 15.30 -11.28 3.80
N ASP A 180 14.52 -12.07 4.56
CA ASP A 180 14.16 -13.48 4.26
C ASP A 180 13.41 -13.69 2.93
N HIS A 181 12.97 -12.62 2.27
CA HIS A 181 12.32 -12.66 0.96
C HIS A 181 13.28 -12.44 -0.21
N SER A 182 14.59 -12.51 0.02
CA SER A 182 15.64 -12.36 -1.00
C SER A 182 15.55 -13.44 -2.08
N ASN A 183 15.01 -14.61 -1.75
CA ASN A 183 14.84 -15.77 -2.65
C ASN A 183 13.98 -15.51 -3.90
N LEU A 184 13.24 -14.39 -3.95
CA LEU A 184 12.49 -13.97 -5.14
C LEU A 184 13.37 -13.22 -6.16
N ILE A 185 14.58 -12.82 -5.77
CA ILE A 185 15.50 -11.98 -6.53
C ILE A 185 16.72 -12.82 -6.91
N ASP A 186 17.28 -12.58 -8.10
CA ASP A 186 18.52 -13.23 -8.55
C ASP A 186 19.67 -12.94 -7.55
N ASP A 187 20.33 -13.98 -7.06
CA ASP A 187 21.45 -13.89 -6.10
C ASP A 187 22.63 -13.06 -6.65
N ARG A 188 22.77 -12.93 -7.98
CA ARG A 188 23.80 -12.09 -8.62
C ARG A 188 23.39 -10.62 -8.71
N ARG A 189 22.14 -10.26 -8.42
CA ARG A 189 21.65 -8.89 -8.49
C ARG A 189 21.92 -8.18 -7.17
N VAL A 190 22.72 -7.11 -7.23
CA VAL A 190 23.03 -6.24 -6.09
C VAL A 190 22.49 -4.83 -6.34
N PHE A 191 22.38 -4.04 -5.28
CA PHE A 191 21.85 -2.68 -5.31
C PHE A 191 22.93 -1.69 -4.90
N TYR A 192 23.13 -0.67 -5.73
CA TYR A 192 24.08 0.39 -5.44
C TYR A 192 23.60 1.24 -4.26
N SER A 193 24.44 1.53 -3.27
CA SER A 193 24.13 2.48 -2.19
C SER A 193 25.06 3.68 -2.25
N ASN A 194 24.65 4.77 -1.57
CA ASN A 194 25.50 5.93 -1.31
C ASN A 194 26.23 5.82 0.04
N GLU A 195 26.00 4.76 0.83
CA GLU A 195 26.66 4.53 2.12
C GLU A 195 28.14 4.16 1.96
N ARG A 196 29.01 4.91 2.65
CA ARG A 196 30.46 4.77 2.63
C ARG A 196 30.99 4.57 4.02
N ASN A 197 31.96 3.66 4.18
CA ASN A 197 32.71 3.53 5.43
C ASN A 197 34.21 3.40 5.16
N ASP A 198 34.99 3.83 6.14
CA ASP A 198 36.44 3.71 6.14
C ASP A 198 36.85 2.40 6.79
N ASN A 199 37.73 1.67 6.12
CA ASN A 199 38.17 0.35 6.54
C ASN A 199 39.70 0.27 6.47
N LEU A 200 40.30 -0.51 7.36
CA LEU A 200 41.72 -0.81 7.28
C LEU A 200 42.01 -1.62 6.02
N LEU A 201 43.20 -1.43 5.45
CA LEU A 201 43.57 -2.02 4.18
C LEU A 201 43.56 -3.57 4.18
N ASP A 202 43.77 -4.19 5.34
CA ASP A 202 43.72 -5.64 5.55
C ASP A 202 42.30 -6.23 5.54
N CYS A 203 41.26 -5.39 5.53
CA CYS A 203 39.88 -5.85 5.36
C CYS A 203 39.56 -6.24 3.90
N ILE A 204 40.38 -5.86 2.92
CA ILE A 204 40.16 -6.24 1.51
C ILE A 204 40.53 -7.73 1.32
N LEU A 205 39.62 -8.52 0.76
CA LEU A 205 39.82 -9.96 0.57
C LEU A 205 40.18 -10.33 -0.87
N SER A 206 39.34 -9.95 -1.84
CA SER A 206 39.54 -10.33 -3.25
C SER A 206 38.77 -9.42 -4.19
N LYS A 207 39.20 -9.36 -5.46
CA LYS A 207 38.51 -8.62 -6.51
C LYS A 207 37.27 -9.35 -7.00
N ILE A 208 36.26 -8.58 -7.35
CA ILE A 208 35.03 -9.04 -7.97
C ILE A 208 34.68 -8.15 -9.17
N LYS A 209 33.92 -8.69 -10.11
CA LYS A 209 33.45 -7.94 -11.27
C LYS A 209 31.96 -7.65 -11.14
N ILE A 210 31.63 -6.40 -10.85
CA ILE A 210 30.26 -5.92 -10.77
C ILE A 210 29.95 -5.05 -12.00
N VAL A 211 28.88 -5.39 -12.73
CA VAL A 211 28.52 -4.68 -13.98
C VAL A 211 27.22 -3.90 -13.82
N GLN A 212 27.23 -2.64 -14.25
CA GLN A 212 26.01 -1.85 -14.37
C GLN A 212 25.23 -2.28 -15.61
N VAL A 213 23.96 -2.65 -15.44
CA VAL A 213 23.07 -3.05 -16.52
C VAL A 213 22.03 -1.96 -16.72
N ALA A 214 21.77 -1.62 -17.98
CA ALA A 214 20.75 -0.64 -18.32
C ALA A 214 19.35 -1.14 -17.85
N PRO A 215 18.50 -0.25 -17.32
CA PRO A 215 17.15 -0.64 -16.94
C PRO A 215 16.37 -1.16 -18.15
N ASN A 216 15.69 -2.30 -18.00
CA ASN A 216 14.91 -2.93 -19.07
C ASN A 216 13.67 -3.60 -18.47
N ILE A 217 12.49 -3.38 -19.08
CA ILE A 217 11.23 -3.97 -18.61
C ILE A 217 11.24 -5.49 -18.86
N ASP A 218 11.80 -5.92 -19.99
CA ASP A 218 11.87 -7.35 -20.34
C ASP A 218 13.07 -8.00 -19.62
N LEU A 219 12.75 -8.81 -18.61
CA LEU A 219 13.71 -9.57 -17.82
C LEU A 219 14.51 -10.57 -18.66
N VAL A 220 13.91 -11.20 -19.67
CA VAL A 220 14.59 -12.19 -20.53
C VAL A 220 15.59 -11.47 -21.41
N ALA A 221 15.18 -10.35 -22.03
CA ALA A 221 16.08 -9.52 -22.82
C ALA A 221 17.17 -8.84 -21.96
N LYS A 222 16.88 -8.56 -20.68
CA LYS A 222 17.85 -8.06 -19.71
C LYS A 222 18.91 -9.11 -19.43
N GLU A 223 18.50 -10.32 -19.04
CA GLU A 223 19.38 -11.46 -18.73
C GLU A 223 20.31 -11.77 -19.92
N ALA A 224 19.79 -11.78 -21.14
CA ALA A 224 20.57 -12.02 -22.36
C ALA A 224 21.65 -10.95 -22.63
N LYS A 225 21.52 -9.75 -22.06
CA LYS A 225 22.48 -8.64 -22.22
C LYS A 225 23.51 -8.56 -21.10
N ILE A 226 23.38 -9.36 -20.03
CA ILE A 226 24.31 -9.34 -18.90
C ILE A 226 25.63 -10.00 -19.35
N PRO A 227 26.75 -9.26 -19.38
CA PRO A 227 28.04 -9.86 -19.72
C PRO A 227 28.50 -10.78 -18.57
N PRO A 228 29.48 -11.69 -18.80
CA PRO A 228 30.03 -12.50 -17.71
C PRO A 228 30.57 -11.62 -16.58
N CYS A 229 29.94 -11.73 -15.40
CA CYS A 229 30.22 -10.98 -14.19
C CYS A 229 29.90 -11.82 -12.96
N ASP A 230 30.45 -11.44 -11.82
CA ASP A 230 30.10 -12.05 -10.52
C ASP A 230 28.76 -11.51 -10.05
N PHE A 231 28.57 -10.19 -10.16
CA PHE A 231 27.35 -9.49 -9.81
C PHE A 231 26.97 -8.44 -10.85
N TYR A 232 25.70 -8.04 -10.85
CA TYR A 232 25.23 -6.91 -11.64
C TYR A 232 24.26 -6.03 -10.85
N TYR A 233 24.11 -4.78 -11.27
CA TYR A 233 23.19 -3.84 -10.67
C TYR A 233 22.54 -2.95 -11.73
N ASP A 234 21.27 -2.62 -11.52
CA ASP A 234 20.50 -1.69 -12.37
C ASP A 234 19.76 -0.64 -11.54
N MET A 235 19.69 -0.84 -10.23
CA MET A 235 19.03 0.03 -9.27
C MET A 235 19.97 0.39 -8.13
N SER A 236 19.69 1.54 -7.51
CA SER A 236 20.19 1.91 -6.21
C SER A 236 19.19 1.60 -5.11
N TYR A 237 19.70 1.33 -3.91
CA TYR A 237 18.93 1.16 -2.68
C TYR A 237 19.25 2.29 -1.69
N SER A 238 18.22 2.81 -1.03
CA SER A 238 18.33 3.74 0.10
C SER A 238 17.46 3.24 1.25
N LEU A 239 17.97 3.34 2.49
CA LEU A 239 17.20 3.03 3.69
C LEU A 239 16.00 3.95 3.86
N GLU A 240 16.10 5.20 3.40
CA GLU A 240 14.98 6.14 3.42
C GLU A 240 13.86 5.64 2.52
N TYR A 241 12.69 5.44 3.12
CA TYR A 241 11.49 4.94 2.44
C TYR A 241 11.70 3.60 1.73
N SER A 242 12.72 2.81 2.14
CA SER A 242 13.07 1.52 1.54
C SER A 242 13.12 1.60 0.01
N THR A 243 13.82 2.62 -0.51
CA THR A 243 13.69 3.03 -1.90
C THR A 243 14.63 2.24 -2.80
N PHE A 244 14.05 1.49 -3.74
CA PHE A 244 14.72 0.91 -4.90
C PHE A 244 14.42 1.78 -6.11
N LYS A 245 15.43 2.49 -6.63
CA LYS A 245 15.27 3.42 -7.76
C LYS A 245 16.31 3.17 -8.84
N ASN A 246 15.97 3.49 -10.07
CA ASN A 246 16.92 3.40 -11.17
C ASN A 246 18.05 4.39 -11.00
N LEU A 247 19.22 4.01 -11.50
CA LEU A 247 20.35 4.92 -11.65
C LEU A 247 20.14 5.77 -12.90
N SER A 248 20.17 7.09 -12.75
CA SER A 248 20.14 8.02 -13.88
C SER A 248 21.37 7.80 -14.75
N THR A 249 21.18 7.60 -16.05
CA THR A 249 22.26 7.47 -17.04
C THR A 249 22.99 8.79 -17.33
N GLU A 250 22.67 9.87 -16.60
CA GLU A 250 23.43 11.12 -16.63
C GLU A 250 24.62 11.03 -15.67
N ASN A 251 25.68 10.39 -16.17
CA ASN A 251 27.07 10.72 -15.88
C ASN A 251 27.96 10.18 -17.03
N GLY A 252 27.60 10.56 -18.25
CA GLY A 252 28.52 10.55 -19.37
C GLY A 252 29.36 11.84 -19.34
N ARG A 253 30.50 11.79 -18.63
CA ARG A 253 31.68 12.70 -18.61
C ARG A 253 32.06 13.11 -17.18
N ASP A 254 32.90 12.30 -16.56
CA ASP A 254 34.26 12.70 -16.21
C ASP A 254 35.07 11.45 -15.86
N GLY A 255 35.94 11.05 -16.79
CA GLY A 255 36.79 9.87 -16.65
C GLY A 255 37.04 9.13 -17.95
N ASN A 256 37.70 9.77 -18.92
CA ASN A 256 38.29 9.07 -20.05
C ASN A 256 39.72 9.55 -20.29
N GLU A 257 40.68 8.89 -19.66
CA GLU A 257 42.01 8.58 -20.18
C GLU A 257 42.31 7.20 -19.59
N THR A 258 42.36 6.09 -20.33
CA THR A 258 43.33 5.76 -21.37
C THR A 258 42.86 4.54 -22.17
N SER A 259 42.93 4.58 -23.51
CA SER A 259 43.34 3.45 -24.37
C SER A 259 43.11 3.83 -25.83
N SER A 260 44.12 4.45 -26.43
CA SER A 260 44.24 4.66 -27.86
C SER A 260 44.97 3.51 -28.54
N THR A 261 44.38 2.92 -29.59
CA THR A 261 45.01 2.56 -30.88
C THR A 261 43.89 1.96 -31.76
N ILE A 262 43.59 2.53 -32.92
CA ILE A 262 44.21 2.20 -34.21
C ILE A 262 44.03 3.40 -35.15
N SER A 263 45.12 3.73 -35.84
CA SER A 263 45.22 4.73 -36.90
C SER A 263 44.72 4.16 -38.24
N SER A 264 43.97 4.96 -38.99
CA SER A 264 44.13 5.02 -40.45
C SER A 264 43.60 6.34 -41.00
N GLU A 265 44.38 6.86 -41.93
CA GLU A 265 44.36 8.21 -42.47
C GLU A 265 43.55 8.26 -43.76
N ALA A 266 42.74 9.30 -43.96
CA ALA A 266 42.37 9.79 -45.29
C ALA A 266 41.82 11.23 -45.20
N SER A 267 42.56 12.14 -45.81
CA SER A 267 42.35 13.58 -45.95
C SER A 267 41.12 13.94 -46.80
N CYS A 268 40.42 15.04 -46.50
CA CYS A 268 40.27 16.22 -47.38
C CYS A 268 39.34 17.34 -46.81
N GLU A 269 39.94 18.53 -46.64
CA GLU A 269 39.52 19.94 -46.92
C GLU A 269 38.05 20.39 -46.71
N GLY A 270 37.81 21.36 -45.81
CA GLY A 270 37.40 22.76 -46.13
C GLY A 270 35.99 23.02 -45.55
N GLU A 271 35.57 24.11 -44.92
CA GLU A 271 35.92 25.53 -44.93
C GLU A 271 35.52 26.21 -43.59
N GLN A 272 35.92 27.48 -43.47
CA GLN A 272 35.87 28.36 -42.30
C GLN A 272 34.47 28.84 -41.87
N GLY A 273 34.28 28.88 -40.54
CA GLY A 273 33.94 30.09 -39.77
C GLY A 273 32.59 30.80 -39.99
N ALA A 274 31.72 30.74 -38.97
CA ALA A 274 30.93 31.89 -38.53
C ALA A 274 30.46 31.71 -37.07
N VAL A 275 30.81 32.69 -36.25
CA VAL A 275 30.30 32.90 -34.88
C VAL A 275 28.83 33.29 -34.97
N VAL A 276 27.93 32.53 -34.35
CA VAL A 276 26.53 32.92 -34.11
C VAL A 276 26.20 32.63 -32.64
N SER A 277 25.72 33.67 -31.97
CA SER A 277 25.22 33.74 -30.60
C SER A 277 24.15 32.69 -30.28
N PRO A 278 23.94 32.33 -29.00
CA PRO A 278 23.00 31.28 -28.63
C PRO A 278 21.57 31.79 -28.80
N ASP A 279 20.83 31.20 -29.74
CA ASP A 279 19.42 31.44 -29.92
C ASP A 279 18.63 30.65 -28.86
N GLU A 280 17.76 31.36 -28.14
CA GLU A 280 16.78 30.79 -27.24
C GLU A 280 15.76 29.98 -28.06
N SER A 281 16.02 28.69 -28.23
CA SER A 281 14.94 27.74 -28.56
C SER A 281 14.72 26.82 -27.37
N SER A 282 14.01 27.35 -26.38
CA SER A 282 13.21 26.54 -25.48
C SER A 282 12.33 25.63 -26.34
N ILE A 283 12.69 24.35 -26.42
CA ILE A 283 11.79 23.33 -26.94
C ILE A 283 10.66 23.26 -25.91
N ALA A 284 9.61 24.03 -26.17
CA ALA A 284 8.34 23.92 -25.49
C ALA A 284 7.83 22.50 -25.75
N LEU A 285 8.09 21.60 -24.80
CA LEU A 285 7.40 20.31 -24.72
C LEU A 285 5.93 20.64 -24.49
N SER A 286 5.12 20.47 -25.53
CA SER A 286 3.67 20.47 -25.39
C SER A 286 3.28 19.40 -24.35
N PRO A 287 2.30 19.66 -23.47
CA PRO A 287 1.82 18.65 -22.56
C PRO A 287 1.21 17.53 -23.41
N LYS A 288 1.80 16.33 -23.36
CA LYS A 288 1.10 15.14 -23.83
C LYS A 288 -0.10 14.95 -22.92
N ASN A 289 -1.26 15.47 -23.32
CA ASN A 289 -2.56 15.04 -22.82
C ASN A 289 -2.79 13.58 -23.23
N SER A 290 -2.08 12.64 -22.61
CA SER A 290 -2.39 11.23 -22.72
C SER A 290 -3.31 10.87 -21.56
N ASP A 291 -4.54 10.48 -21.88
CA ASP A 291 -5.44 9.84 -20.93
C ASP A 291 -4.75 8.62 -20.35
N MET A 292 -4.81 8.47 -19.02
CA MET A 292 -4.24 7.32 -18.30
C MET A 292 -5.35 6.44 -17.74
N THR A 293 -5.16 5.12 -17.83
CA THR A 293 -6.13 4.14 -17.36
C THR A 293 -5.75 3.59 -15.99
N LEU A 294 -6.72 3.54 -15.08
CA LEU A 294 -6.59 2.97 -13.74
C LEU A 294 -7.46 1.71 -13.59
N LEU A 295 -6.87 0.66 -13.05
CA LEU A 295 -7.56 -0.52 -12.52
C LEU A 295 -7.51 -0.48 -10.98
N ASP A 296 -8.69 -0.49 -10.35
CA ASP A 296 -8.83 -0.50 -8.89
C ASP A 296 -9.23 -1.91 -8.40
N LEU A 297 -8.32 -2.60 -7.72
CA LEU A 297 -8.52 -3.92 -7.15
C LEU A 297 -8.90 -3.81 -5.68
N TYR A 298 -9.91 -4.59 -5.26
CA TYR A 298 -10.48 -4.48 -3.91
C TYR A 298 -11.02 -3.08 -3.65
N SER A 299 -11.66 -2.53 -4.68
CA SER A 299 -11.99 -1.10 -4.79
C SER A 299 -12.90 -0.57 -3.69
N GLY A 300 -13.66 -1.45 -3.02
CA GLY A 300 -14.71 -1.07 -2.10
C GLY A 300 -15.67 -0.09 -2.77
N CYS A 301 -15.97 1.01 -2.08
CA CYS A 301 -16.78 2.07 -2.68
C CYS A 301 -15.97 3.06 -3.51
N GLY A 302 -14.65 2.87 -3.71
CA GLY A 302 -13.82 3.69 -4.61
C GLY A 302 -13.14 4.89 -3.96
N GLY A 303 -12.88 4.87 -2.64
CA GLY A 303 -12.23 6.00 -1.96
C GLY A 303 -10.82 6.31 -2.48
N MET A 304 -10.01 5.27 -2.75
CA MET A 304 -8.65 5.41 -3.27
C MET A 304 -8.64 5.88 -4.72
N SER A 305 -9.32 5.16 -5.62
CA SER A 305 -9.42 5.52 -7.04
C SER A 305 -9.98 6.93 -7.25
N THR A 306 -11.04 7.29 -6.53
CA THR A 306 -11.62 8.66 -6.59
C THR A 306 -10.58 9.70 -6.21
N GLY A 307 -9.86 9.51 -5.10
CA GLY A 307 -8.82 10.44 -4.68
C GLY A 307 -7.69 10.53 -5.71
N LEU A 308 -7.19 9.41 -6.21
CA LEU A 308 -6.12 9.38 -7.21
C LEU A 308 -6.48 10.17 -8.47
N CYS A 309 -7.68 9.94 -9.02
CA CYS A 309 -8.18 10.66 -10.19
C CYS A 309 -8.28 12.18 -9.93
N LEU A 310 -8.83 12.58 -8.78
CA LEU A 310 -8.92 13.99 -8.38
C LEU A 310 -7.54 14.63 -8.21
N GLY A 311 -6.56 13.89 -7.71
CA GLY A 311 -5.18 14.34 -7.51
C GLY A 311 -4.44 14.51 -8.83
N ALA A 312 -4.52 13.50 -9.70
CA ALA A 312 -3.90 13.52 -11.02
C ALA A 312 -4.44 14.68 -11.87
N ALA A 313 -5.74 14.95 -11.81
CA ALA A 313 -6.35 16.08 -12.49
C ALA A 313 -5.70 17.43 -12.10
N LEU A 314 -5.35 17.63 -10.82
CA LEU A 314 -4.68 18.85 -10.34
C LEU A 314 -3.25 18.99 -10.88
N SER A 315 -2.60 17.89 -11.25
CA SER A 315 -1.30 17.93 -11.93
C SER A 315 -1.43 18.10 -13.44
N GLY A 316 -2.65 18.11 -14.00
CA GLY A 316 -2.90 18.16 -15.45
C GLY A 316 -2.87 16.79 -16.14
N VAL A 317 -3.01 15.69 -15.40
CA VAL A 317 -3.11 14.33 -15.94
C VAL A 317 -4.55 13.84 -15.85
N ASN A 318 -5.13 13.41 -16.97
CA ASN A 318 -6.45 12.79 -17.00
C ASN A 318 -6.36 11.30 -16.66
N LEU A 319 -6.34 10.98 -15.36
CA LEU A 319 -6.40 9.59 -14.88
C LEU A 319 -7.86 9.16 -14.73
N VAL A 320 -8.27 8.09 -15.41
CA VAL A 320 -9.63 7.58 -15.40
C VAL A 320 -9.66 6.16 -14.84
N THR A 321 -10.49 5.92 -13.84
CA THR A 321 -10.77 4.56 -13.36
C THR A 321 -11.58 3.83 -14.43
N ARG A 322 -10.91 3.00 -15.22
CA ARG A 322 -11.53 2.25 -16.33
C ARG A 322 -12.15 0.96 -15.86
N TRP A 323 -11.51 0.29 -14.90
CA TRP A 323 -11.98 -0.98 -14.35
C TRP A 323 -11.89 -0.95 -12.83
N ALA A 324 -12.86 -1.56 -12.17
CA ALA A 324 -12.85 -1.77 -10.73
C ALA A 324 -13.36 -3.17 -10.40
N VAL A 325 -12.73 -3.83 -9.43
CA VAL A 325 -13.08 -5.19 -9.01
C VAL A 325 -13.33 -5.21 -7.51
N ASP A 326 -14.50 -5.68 -7.10
CA ASP A 326 -14.83 -5.93 -5.69
C ASP A 326 -15.88 -7.05 -5.54
N LEU A 327 -15.79 -7.80 -4.44
CA LEU A 327 -16.73 -8.89 -4.16
C LEU A 327 -18.06 -8.42 -3.57
N ASN A 328 -18.12 -7.22 -2.97
CA ASN A 328 -19.32 -6.69 -2.33
C ASN A 328 -20.21 -5.95 -3.35
N GLU A 329 -21.42 -6.48 -3.58
CA GLU A 329 -22.36 -5.92 -4.55
C GLU A 329 -22.74 -4.45 -4.28
N TYR A 330 -22.84 -4.05 -3.01
CA TYR A 330 -23.23 -2.68 -2.64
C TYR A 330 -22.09 -1.70 -2.84
N ALA A 331 -20.86 -2.14 -2.58
CA ALA A 331 -19.66 -1.38 -2.85
C ALA A 331 -19.52 -1.11 -4.36
N CYS A 332 -19.74 -2.14 -5.19
CA CYS A 332 -19.80 -2.01 -6.65
C CYS A 332 -20.91 -1.05 -7.12
N GLN A 333 -22.11 -1.13 -6.53
CA GLN A 333 -23.21 -0.21 -6.85
C GLN A 333 -22.84 1.24 -6.53
N SER A 334 -22.25 1.51 -5.36
CA SER A 334 -21.78 2.85 -5.00
C SER A 334 -20.73 3.35 -5.98
N LEU A 335 -19.72 2.55 -6.30
CA LEU A 335 -18.66 2.95 -7.22
C LEU A 335 -19.21 3.23 -8.63
N LYS A 336 -20.05 2.33 -9.17
CA LYS A 336 -20.66 2.48 -10.50
C LYS A 336 -21.59 3.69 -10.59
N PHE A 337 -22.28 4.06 -9.51
CA PHE A 337 -23.13 5.25 -9.49
C PHE A 337 -22.30 6.54 -9.58
N ASN A 338 -21.20 6.62 -8.83
CA ASN A 338 -20.37 7.83 -8.78
C ASN A 338 -19.41 7.96 -9.98
N HIS A 339 -19.09 6.82 -10.62
CA HIS A 339 -18.23 6.69 -11.80
C HIS A 339 -18.91 5.81 -12.87
N PRO A 340 -19.93 6.33 -13.57
CA PRO A 340 -20.68 5.57 -14.58
C PRO A 340 -19.82 5.06 -15.74
N GLU A 341 -18.71 5.73 -16.02
CA GLU A 341 -17.72 5.40 -17.05
C GLU A 341 -16.87 4.15 -16.74
N THR A 342 -16.83 3.72 -15.47
CA THR A 342 -15.99 2.59 -15.02
C THR A 342 -16.69 1.26 -15.25
N GLU A 343 -15.99 0.27 -15.79
CA GLU A 343 -16.43 -1.13 -15.81
C GLU A 343 -16.23 -1.76 -14.43
N VAL A 344 -17.30 -1.75 -13.63
CA VAL A 344 -17.30 -2.26 -12.25
C VAL A 344 -17.74 -3.72 -12.23
N ARG A 345 -16.88 -4.59 -11.74
CA ARG A 345 -17.04 -6.04 -11.75
C ARG A 345 -17.27 -6.55 -10.34
N ASN A 346 -18.40 -7.22 -10.14
CA ASN A 346 -18.74 -7.83 -8.86
C ASN A 346 -18.33 -9.31 -8.82
N GLU A 347 -17.05 -9.57 -8.61
CA GLU A 347 -16.42 -10.89 -8.63
C GLU A 347 -15.16 -10.93 -7.75
N THR A 348 -14.58 -12.11 -7.55
CA THR A 348 -13.30 -12.22 -6.81
C THR A 348 -12.13 -11.76 -7.69
N ALA A 349 -11.02 -11.36 -7.06
CA ALA A 349 -9.82 -10.97 -7.81
C ALA A 349 -9.19 -12.17 -8.54
N GLU A 350 -9.31 -13.37 -7.98
CA GLU A 350 -8.87 -14.63 -8.58
C GLU A 350 -9.66 -14.96 -9.83
N ASP A 351 -10.99 -14.87 -9.75
CA ASP A 351 -11.87 -15.10 -10.90
C ASP A 351 -11.61 -14.05 -11.98
N PHE A 352 -11.39 -12.79 -11.59
CA PHE A 352 -10.99 -11.74 -12.51
C PHE A 352 -9.67 -12.08 -13.21
N LEU A 353 -8.62 -12.50 -12.48
CA LEU A 353 -7.34 -12.90 -13.09
C LEU A 353 -7.50 -14.08 -14.06
N ALA A 354 -8.32 -15.08 -13.71
CA ALA A 354 -8.63 -16.19 -14.60
C ALA A 354 -9.37 -15.72 -15.85
N LEU A 355 -10.34 -14.81 -15.68
CA LEU A 355 -11.06 -14.17 -16.77
C LEU A 355 -10.12 -13.40 -17.70
N LEU A 356 -9.16 -12.64 -17.18
CA LEU A 356 -8.18 -11.90 -18.01
C LEU A 356 -7.37 -12.86 -18.90
N LYS A 357 -6.91 -13.98 -18.34
CA LYS A 357 -6.15 -15.00 -19.08
C LYS A 357 -6.98 -15.61 -20.20
N ILE A 358 -8.25 -15.92 -19.93
CA ILE A 358 -9.18 -16.47 -20.93
C ILE A 358 -9.56 -15.41 -21.96
N TRP A 359 -9.77 -14.16 -21.54
CA TRP A 359 -10.10 -13.02 -22.39
C TRP A 359 -9.02 -12.78 -23.44
N LYS A 360 -7.74 -12.83 -23.04
CA LYS A 360 -6.62 -12.78 -23.98
C LYS A 360 -6.71 -13.89 -25.02
N LYS A 361 -6.94 -15.14 -24.58
CA LYS A 361 -7.09 -16.28 -25.48
C LYS A 361 -8.27 -16.10 -26.45
N LEU A 362 -9.41 -15.60 -25.98
CA LEU A 362 -10.56 -15.30 -26.85
C LEU A 362 -10.23 -14.23 -27.89
N CYS A 363 -9.51 -13.17 -27.50
CA CYS A 363 -9.08 -12.14 -28.45
C CYS A 363 -8.11 -12.70 -29.50
N ASP A 364 -7.22 -13.61 -29.10
CA ASP A 364 -6.33 -14.35 -30.01
C ASP A 364 -7.12 -15.27 -30.96
N ASP A 365 -8.06 -16.07 -30.43
CA ASP A 365 -8.88 -17.03 -31.19
C ASP A 365 -9.73 -16.33 -32.28
N PHE A 366 -10.14 -15.08 -32.04
CA PHE A 366 -10.85 -14.25 -33.02
C PHE A 366 -9.93 -13.33 -33.86
N SER A 367 -8.61 -13.53 -33.80
CA SER A 367 -7.59 -12.78 -34.56
C SER A 367 -7.64 -11.26 -34.34
N LEU A 368 -7.99 -10.81 -33.14
CA LEU A 368 -8.07 -9.39 -32.78
C LEU A 368 -6.72 -8.81 -32.34
N LEU A 369 -5.80 -9.68 -31.92
CA LEU A 369 -4.44 -9.31 -31.55
C LEU A 369 -3.56 -9.30 -32.80
N GLY A 370 -3.01 -8.13 -33.14
CA GLY A 370 -2.24 -7.92 -34.36
C GLY A 370 -1.02 -8.85 -34.44
N THR A 371 -0.93 -9.65 -35.49
CA THR A 371 0.24 -10.48 -35.80
C THR A 371 1.24 -9.69 -36.64
N GLN A 372 2.48 -9.56 -36.14
CA GLN A 372 3.64 -9.58 -37.02
C GLN A 372 3.66 -10.95 -37.74
N HIS A 373 3.58 -10.94 -39.07
CA HIS A 373 3.72 -12.01 -40.09
C HIS A 373 3.60 -13.50 -39.66
N SER A 374 2.81 -14.34 -40.32
CA SER A 374 2.95 -14.71 -41.73
C SER A 374 1.68 -15.40 -42.24
N GLN A 375 1.25 -15.06 -43.44
CA GLN A 375 0.26 -15.84 -44.17
C GLN A 375 0.83 -17.24 -44.45
N THR A 376 0.15 -18.27 -43.94
CA THR A 376 0.16 -19.58 -44.57
C THR A 376 -1.27 -20.00 -44.80
N ASN A 377 -1.73 -19.75 -46.03
CA ASN A 377 -2.93 -20.38 -46.57
C ASN A 377 -2.71 -21.90 -46.66
N GLY A 378 -3.66 -22.67 -46.14
CA GLY A 378 -3.81 -24.08 -46.45
C GLY A 378 -5.25 -24.49 -46.18
N PRO A 379 -6.04 -24.90 -47.19
CA PRO A 379 -7.37 -25.44 -46.96
C PRO A 379 -7.22 -26.91 -46.59
N THR A 380 -7.76 -27.33 -45.44
CA THR A 380 -7.95 -28.75 -45.14
C THR A 380 -9.43 -29.05 -45.25
N GLN A 381 -9.81 -29.65 -46.38
CA GLN A 381 -11.05 -30.40 -46.52
C GLN A 381 -10.96 -31.64 -45.63
N ALA A 382 -11.99 -31.87 -44.82
CA ALA A 382 -12.38 -33.19 -44.37
C ALA A 382 -13.91 -33.23 -44.39
N SER A 383 -14.42 -33.90 -45.41
CA SER A 383 -15.75 -34.50 -45.44
C SER A 383 -15.80 -35.62 -44.41
N ASP A 384 -16.83 -35.65 -43.58
CA ASP A 384 -17.41 -36.90 -43.11
C ASP A 384 -18.94 -36.68 -43.03
N GLU A 385 -19.62 -37.41 -43.91
CA GLU A 385 -21.06 -37.61 -43.95
C GLU A 385 -21.36 -38.73 -42.95
N ASP A 386 -22.16 -38.43 -41.92
CA ASP A 386 -22.86 -39.46 -41.15
C ASP A 386 -24.36 -39.15 -41.21
N GLU A 387 -25.06 -39.95 -42.02
CA GLU A 387 -26.49 -40.17 -41.98
C GLU A 387 -26.81 -40.93 -40.68
N ASP A 388 -27.77 -40.45 -39.88
CA ASP A 388 -28.45 -41.30 -38.91
C ASP A 388 -29.93 -40.92 -38.80
N ASP A 389 -30.73 -41.99 -38.85
CA ASP A 389 -32.15 -42.08 -39.11
C ASP A 389 -33.07 -41.40 -38.09
N ASP A 390 -34.20 -40.92 -38.64
CA ASP A 390 -35.39 -40.47 -37.91
C ASP A 390 -35.94 -41.55 -36.95
N VAL A 391 -36.09 -41.18 -35.67
CA VAL A 391 -37.05 -41.83 -34.77
C VAL A 391 -37.93 -40.75 -34.15
N GLU A 392 -39.16 -40.65 -34.67
CA GLU A 392 -40.26 -39.94 -34.01
C GLU A 392 -40.56 -40.61 -32.66
N ASP A 393 -40.37 -39.88 -31.56
CA ASP A 393 -41.12 -40.13 -30.32
C ASP A 393 -41.78 -38.84 -29.86
N GLY A 394 -43.12 -38.87 -29.91
CA GLY A 394 -43.98 -37.78 -29.52
C GLY A 394 -44.05 -37.63 -28.01
N SER A 395 -43.45 -36.55 -27.50
CA SER A 395 -43.90 -35.94 -26.25
C SER A 395 -43.85 -34.42 -26.38
N GLN A 396 -44.95 -33.85 -26.91
CA GLN A 396 -45.20 -32.42 -26.82
C GLN A 396 -45.47 -32.02 -25.38
N VAL A 397 -44.42 -31.56 -24.71
CA VAL A 397 -44.54 -30.47 -23.73
C VAL A 397 -44.01 -29.25 -24.46
N PRO A 398 -44.72 -28.10 -24.53
CA PRO A 398 -44.16 -26.93 -25.18
C PRO A 398 -42.96 -26.48 -24.34
N SER A 399 -41.74 -26.78 -24.81
CA SER A 399 -40.58 -26.04 -24.32
C SER A 399 -40.72 -24.64 -24.88
N GLU A 400 -40.89 -23.65 -24.01
CA GLU A 400 -40.72 -22.26 -24.42
C GLU A 400 -39.33 -22.15 -25.08
N GLU A 401 -39.29 -21.99 -26.40
CA GLU A 401 -38.03 -21.82 -27.13
C GLU A 401 -37.54 -20.39 -26.90
N PHE A 402 -36.42 -20.24 -26.19
CA PHE A 402 -35.79 -18.94 -25.95
C PHE A 402 -34.69 -18.68 -26.99
N GLU A 403 -34.82 -17.58 -27.73
CA GLU A 403 -33.81 -17.15 -28.71
C GLU A 403 -32.83 -16.13 -28.09
N VAL A 404 -31.53 -16.37 -28.29
CA VAL A 404 -30.47 -15.45 -27.87
C VAL A 404 -30.57 -14.14 -28.65
N GLY A 405 -30.92 -13.06 -27.96
CA GLY A 405 -31.04 -11.73 -28.56
C GLY A 405 -29.69 -11.03 -28.73
N LYS A 406 -28.85 -10.99 -27.69
CA LYS A 406 -27.44 -10.54 -27.72
C LYS A 406 -26.70 -10.95 -26.44
N LEU A 407 -25.37 -10.88 -26.46
CA LEU A 407 -24.56 -11.02 -25.26
C LEU A 407 -24.25 -9.63 -24.67
N VAL A 408 -24.29 -9.50 -23.35
CA VAL A 408 -24.16 -8.21 -22.65
C VAL A 408 -23.16 -8.24 -21.50
N GLY A 409 -22.54 -9.40 -21.23
CA GLY A 409 -21.56 -9.54 -20.17
C GLY A 409 -20.78 -10.84 -20.27
N ILE A 410 -19.67 -10.92 -19.56
CA ILE A 410 -18.78 -12.07 -19.46
C ILE A 410 -18.24 -12.13 -18.04
N CYS A 411 -18.10 -13.33 -17.47
CA CYS A 411 -17.42 -13.55 -16.19
C CYS A 411 -16.81 -14.96 -16.16
N TYR A 412 -15.85 -15.15 -15.27
CA TYR A 412 -15.34 -16.46 -14.92
C TYR A 412 -15.79 -16.81 -13.50
N GLY A 413 -16.00 -18.10 -13.24
CA GLY A 413 -16.42 -18.59 -11.92
C GLY A 413 -17.80 -19.24 -11.98
N ASP A 414 -18.56 -19.10 -10.90
CA ASP A 414 -19.85 -19.79 -10.73
C ASP A 414 -20.98 -18.81 -10.36
N PRO A 415 -21.40 -17.96 -11.31
CA PRO A 415 -22.45 -16.96 -11.07
C PRO A 415 -23.80 -17.59 -10.69
N ASN A 416 -24.02 -18.86 -11.07
CA ASN A 416 -25.25 -19.61 -10.83
C ASN A 416 -25.20 -20.49 -9.56
N ARG A 417 -24.10 -20.48 -8.80
CA ARG A 417 -23.89 -21.32 -7.59
C ARG A 417 -24.08 -22.83 -7.85
N SER A 418 -23.65 -23.27 -9.02
CA SER A 418 -23.67 -24.64 -9.53
C SER A 418 -22.48 -25.52 -9.08
N ASN A 419 -21.54 -24.97 -8.31
CA ASN A 419 -20.26 -25.53 -7.87
C ASN A 419 -19.32 -25.96 -9.00
N LYS A 420 -19.44 -25.37 -10.19
CA LYS A 420 -18.53 -25.60 -11.33
C LYS A 420 -18.03 -24.26 -11.87
N PRO A 421 -16.78 -23.85 -11.56
CA PRO A 421 -16.23 -22.64 -12.13
C PRO A 421 -15.99 -22.82 -13.63
N ALA A 422 -16.59 -21.96 -14.45
CA ALA A 422 -16.46 -21.97 -15.90
C ALA A 422 -16.60 -20.55 -16.48
N LEU A 423 -16.32 -20.40 -17.77
CA LEU A 423 -16.59 -19.14 -18.46
C LEU A 423 -18.09 -19.03 -18.75
N HIS A 424 -18.68 -17.91 -18.34
CA HIS A 424 -20.10 -17.61 -18.55
C HIS A 424 -20.28 -16.30 -19.31
N PHE A 425 -21.33 -16.24 -20.12
CA PHE A 425 -21.78 -15.03 -20.79
C PHE A 425 -23.16 -14.63 -20.30
N LYS A 426 -23.39 -13.33 -20.14
CA LYS A 426 -24.70 -12.80 -19.79
C LYS A 426 -25.52 -12.61 -21.06
N VAL A 427 -26.64 -13.31 -21.15
CA VAL A 427 -27.51 -13.39 -22.32
C VAL A 427 -28.70 -12.45 -22.16
N ARG A 428 -28.93 -11.59 -23.14
CA ARG A 428 -30.17 -10.82 -23.34
C ARG A 428 -31.07 -11.60 -24.28
N TRP A 429 -32.17 -12.13 -23.77
CA TRP A 429 -33.14 -12.91 -24.55
C TRP A 429 -33.96 -12.01 -25.48
N LYS A 430 -34.27 -12.49 -26.68
CA LYS A 430 -35.01 -11.73 -27.68
C LYS A 430 -36.45 -11.48 -27.20
N GLY A 431 -36.87 -10.22 -27.19
CA GLY A 431 -38.19 -9.82 -26.69
C GLY A 431 -38.28 -9.58 -25.18
N TYR A 432 -37.19 -9.78 -24.44
CA TYR A 432 -37.14 -9.63 -22.98
C TYR A 432 -36.34 -8.39 -22.54
N GLY A 433 -36.59 -7.91 -21.32
CA GLY A 433 -35.94 -6.74 -20.74
C GLY A 433 -34.62 -7.07 -20.05
N PRO A 434 -33.83 -6.06 -19.63
CA PRO A 434 -32.57 -6.28 -18.89
C PRO A 434 -32.73 -7.02 -17.55
N SER A 435 -33.93 -7.04 -16.98
CA SER A 435 -34.25 -7.78 -15.75
C SER A 435 -34.25 -9.29 -15.94
N ASP A 436 -34.42 -9.75 -17.18
CA ASP A 436 -34.58 -11.16 -17.54
C ASP A 436 -33.26 -11.78 -18.04
N ASP A 437 -32.16 -11.03 -17.98
CA ASP A 437 -30.85 -11.50 -18.41
C ASP A 437 -30.31 -12.60 -17.50
N THR A 438 -29.85 -13.70 -18.09
CA THR A 438 -29.29 -14.85 -17.37
C THR A 438 -27.83 -15.08 -17.73
N TRP A 439 -27.09 -15.73 -16.81
CA TRP A 439 -25.72 -16.16 -17.06
C TRP A 439 -25.73 -17.59 -17.61
N GLU A 440 -25.25 -17.76 -18.83
CA GLU A 440 -25.17 -19.06 -19.52
C GLU A 440 -23.71 -19.50 -19.69
N PRO A 441 -23.38 -20.78 -19.46
CA PRO A 441 -22.03 -21.30 -19.65
C PRO A 441 -21.64 -21.30 -21.13
N MET A 442 -20.35 -21.12 -21.43
CA MET A 442 -19.84 -21.08 -22.81
C MET A 442 -20.21 -22.35 -23.59
N GLU A 443 -20.20 -23.53 -22.95
CA GLU A 443 -20.55 -24.81 -23.58
C GLU A 443 -22.00 -24.82 -24.09
N GLY A 444 -22.90 -24.09 -23.44
CA GLY A 444 -24.31 -23.96 -23.84
C GLY A 444 -24.52 -23.04 -25.05
N LEU A 445 -23.52 -22.26 -25.45
CA LEU A 445 -23.61 -21.25 -26.52
C LEU A 445 -22.95 -21.67 -27.83
N GLY A 446 -22.64 -22.96 -28.00
CA GLY A 446 -21.95 -23.48 -29.19
C GLY A 446 -22.65 -23.20 -30.53
N LYS A 447 -23.97 -22.99 -30.53
CA LYS A 447 -24.76 -22.63 -31.72
C LYS A 447 -24.77 -21.11 -32.03
N CYS A 448 -24.10 -20.29 -31.23
CA CYS A 448 -24.14 -18.82 -31.27
C CYS A 448 -22.77 -18.18 -31.55
N GLU A 449 -21.90 -18.83 -32.34
CA GLU A 449 -20.52 -18.38 -32.60
C GLU A 449 -20.45 -16.93 -33.13
N GLU A 450 -21.35 -16.55 -34.04
CA GLU A 450 -21.41 -15.17 -34.57
C GLU A 450 -21.65 -14.15 -33.45
N ARG A 451 -22.56 -14.44 -32.52
CA ARG A 451 -22.87 -13.52 -31.39
C ARG A 451 -21.74 -13.46 -30.39
N LEU A 452 -21.01 -14.56 -30.20
CA LEU A 452 -19.78 -14.60 -29.39
C LEU A 452 -18.69 -13.74 -30.04
N ARG A 453 -18.45 -13.91 -31.35
CA ARG A 453 -17.50 -13.10 -32.13
C ARG A 453 -17.83 -11.62 -32.06
N ASP A 454 -19.10 -11.25 -32.23
CA ASP A 454 -19.56 -9.86 -32.14
C ASP A 454 -19.31 -9.28 -30.75
N PHE A 455 -19.64 -10.03 -29.70
CA PHE A 455 -19.43 -9.59 -28.32
C PHE A 455 -17.94 -9.38 -28.02
N VAL A 456 -17.09 -10.35 -28.36
CA VAL A 456 -15.65 -10.26 -28.11
C VAL A 456 -15.03 -9.13 -28.93
N THR A 457 -15.40 -8.98 -30.21
CA THR A 457 -14.90 -7.90 -31.07
C THR A 457 -15.29 -6.52 -30.55
N ASN A 458 -16.56 -6.34 -30.15
CA ASN A 458 -17.03 -5.07 -29.62
C ASN A 458 -16.48 -4.78 -28.22
N GLY A 459 -16.34 -5.82 -27.40
CA GLY A 459 -15.75 -5.75 -26.07
C GLY A 459 -14.27 -5.37 -26.12
N TYR A 460 -13.51 -5.96 -27.04
CA TYR A 460 -12.12 -5.61 -27.32
C TYR A 460 -11.99 -4.15 -27.77
N LYS A 461 -12.80 -3.71 -28.75
CA LYS A 461 -12.79 -2.31 -29.21
C LYS A 461 -13.16 -1.30 -28.12
N SER A 462 -14.01 -1.69 -27.17
CA SER A 462 -14.48 -0.83 -26.08
C SER A 462 -13.67 -0.99 -24.80
N ASN A 463 -12.63 -1.83 -24.81
CA ASN A 463 -11.78 -2.15 -23.66
C ASN A 463 -12.57 -2.55 -22.40
N ILE A 464 -13.56 -3.44 -22.54
CA ILE A 464 -14.39 -3.89 -21.40
C ILE A 464 -13.61 -4.70 -20.36
N LEU A 465 -12.50 -5.31 -20.79
CA LEU A 465 -11.54 -6.03 -19.97
C LEU A 465 -10.13 -5.66 -20.43
N PRO A 466 -9.19 -5.41 -19.51
CA PRO A 466 -7.84 -5.03 -19.86
C PRO A 466 -7.03 -6.22 -20.37
N LEU A 467 -6.16 -5.98 -21.35
CA LEU A 467 -5.06 -6.86 -21.73
C LEU A 467 -3.74 -6.30 -21.20
N PRO A 468 -2.67 -7.11 -21.15
CA PRO A 468 -1.34 -6.60 -20.80
C PRO A 468 -0.95 -5.42 -21.70
N GLY A 469 -0.63 -4.27 -21.09
CA GLY A 469 -0.37 -3.01 -21.78
C GLY A 469 -1.53 -2.01 -21.79
N ASP A 470 -2.76 -2.42 -21.49
CA ASP A 470 -3.93 -1.53 -21.49
C ASP A 470 -4.09 -0.72 -20.19
N VAL A 471 -3.43 -1.15 -19.10
CA VAL A 471 -3.53 -0.57 -17.76
C VAL A 471 -2.28 0.25 -17.45
N ASP A 472 -2.41 1.57 -17.32
CA ASP A 472 -1.29 2.40 -16.89
C ASP A 472 -1.02 2.28 -15.38
N VAL A 473 -2.08 2.21 -14.57
CA VAL A 473 -1.97 2.23 -13.11
C VAL A 473 -2.81 1.11 -12.51
N ILE A 474 -2.26 0.35 -11.57
CA ILE A 474 -3.03 -0.52 -10.68
C ILE A 474 -2.97 0.06 -9.27
N CYS A 475 -4.14 0.26 -8.66
CA CYS A 475 -4.22 0.50 -7.22
C CYS A 475 -5.01 -0.61 -6.53
N GLY A 476 -4.74 -0.87 -5.26
CA GLY A 476 -5.57 -1.78 -4.48
C GLY A 476 -5.17 -1.97 -3.03
N GLY A 477 -6.15 -2.38 -2.22
CA GLY A 477 -5.99 -2.65 -0.79
C GLY A 477 -6.24 -4.13 -0.47
N PRO A 478 -5.31 -5.06 -0.81
CA PRO A 478 -5.54 -6.49 -0.64
C PRO A 478 -5.79 -6.84 0.85
N PRO A 479 -6.94 -7.44 1.19
CA PRO A 479 -7.29 -7.68 2.58
C PRO A 479 -6.37 -8.74 3.20
N CYS A 480 -5.65 -8.34 4.26
CA CYS A 480 -4.75 -9.21 5.03
C CYS A 480 -5.30 -9.43 6.43
N GLN A 481 -6.41 -10.16 6.57
CA GLN A 481 -7.09 -10.32 7.86
C GLN A 481 -6.28 -11.18 8.86
N GLY A 482 -5.31 -11.95 8.38
CA GLY A 482 -4.41 -12.76 9.19
C GLY A 482 -3.50 -11.94 10.11
N VAL A 483 -3.18 -10.68 9.75
CA VAL A 483 -2.23 -9.85 10.52
C VAL A 483 -2.88 -9.01 11.61
N SER A 484 -4.19 -8.74 11.49
CA SER A 484 -4.89 -7.84 12.41
C SER A 484 -4.83 -8.35 13.85
N GLY A 485 -4.53 -7.45 14.80
CA GLY A 485 -4.57 -7.74 16.24
C GLY A 485 -5.92 -8.26 16.74
N PHE A 486 -7.01 -8.06 15.99
CA PHE A 486 -8.35 -8.57 16.30
C PHE A 486 -8.54 -10.06 15.96
N ASN A 487 -7.64 -10.65 15.18
CA ASN A 487 -7.72 -12.06 14.81
C ASN A 487 -7.07 -12.93 15.91
N ARG A 488 -7.86 -13.84 16.50
CA ARG A 488 -7.43 -14.71 17.61
C ARG A 488 -6.49 -15.84 17.18
N PHE A 489 -6.58 -16.27 15.91
CA PHE A 489 -5.79 -17.35 15.35
C PHE A 489 -4.93 -16.79 14.22
N ARG A 490 -3.65 -16.58 14.51
CA ARG A 490 -2.68 -15.96 13.59
C ARG A 490 -1.55 -16.95 13.33
N ASN A 491 -1.27 -17.24 12.06
CA ASN A 491 -0.13 -18.06 11.68
C ASN A 491 1.13 -17.19 11.55
N LYS A 492 1.96 -17.17 12.59
CA LYS A 492 3.20 -16.39 12.59
C LYS A 492 4.33 -17.06 11.81
N GLU A 493 4.38 -18.39 11.83
CA GLU A 493 5.48 -19.15 11.21
C GLU A 493 5.40 -19.09 9.69
N LYS A 494 4.19 -19.15 9.13
CA LYS A 494 3.98 -19.12 7.67
C LYS A 494 2.81 -18.20 7.28
N PRO A 495 3.02 -16.87 7.31
CA PRO A 495 1.94 -15.91 7.09
C PRO A 495 1.23 -16.00 5.73
N LEU A 496 1.94 -16.39 4.66
CA LEU A 496 1.35 -16.53 3.31
C LEU A 496 0.57 -17.84 3.10
N GLU A 497 0.82 -18.87 3.91
CA GLU A 497 0.00 -20.10 3.89
C GLU A 497 -1.35 -19.88 4.61
N ASP A 498 -1.52 -18.76 5.34
CA ASP A 498 -2.82 -18.38 5.88
C ASP A 498 -3.74 -17.90 4.74
N PRO A 499 -4.86 -18.59 4.47
CA PRO A 499 -5.77 -18.20 3.40
C PRO A 499 -6.31 -16.77 3.56
N LYS A 500 -6.28 -16.21 4.77
CA LYS A 500 -6.71 -14.82 5.04
C LYS A 500 -5.75 -13.75 4.54
N ASN A 501 -4.55 -14.13 4.10
CA ASN A 501 -3.54 -13.23 3.52
C ASN A 501 -3.32 -13.52 2.03
N HIS A 502 -4.00 -14.52 1.46
CA HIS A 502 -3.81 -14.97 0.08
C HIS A 502 -4.03 -13.87 -0.96
N GLN A 503 -4.91 -12.91 -0.66
CA GLN A 503 -5.21 -11.78 -1.56
C GLN A 503 -4.00 -10.90 -1.86
N LEU A 504 -2.97 -10.89 -1.01
CA LEU A 504 -1.72 -10.20 -1.32
C LEU A 504 -0.97 -10.86 -2.48
N VAL A 505 -0.99 -12.19 -2.56
CA VAL A 505 -0.38 -12.96 -3.66
C VAL A 505 -1.15 -12.68 -4.95
N VAL A 506 -2.49 -12.76 -4.90
CA VAL A 506 -3.38 -12.52 -6.04
C VAL A 506 -3.20 -11.10 -6.61
N PHE A 507 -3.08 -10.09 -5.74
CA PHE A 507 -2.76 -8.72 -6.15
C PHE A 507 -1.45 -8.66 -6.95
N MET A 508 -0.37 -9.28 -6.42
CA MET A 508 0.93 -9.31 -7.08
C MET A 508 0.90 -10.12 -8.39
N ASP A 509 0.10 -11.18 -8.47
CA ASP A 509 -0.08 -11.96 -9.70
C ASP A 509 -0.78 -11.15 -10.80
N ILE A 510 -1.78 -10.33 -10.45
CA ILE A 510 -2.44 -9.43 -11.41
C ILE A 510 -1.46 -8.34 -11.89
N VAL A 511 -0.68 -7.75 -10.98
CA VAL A 511 0.39 -6.79 -11.32
C VAL A 511 1.42 -7.45 -12.24
N ASN A 512 1.81 -8.69 -11.96
CA ASN A 512 2.75 -9.45 -12.78
C ASN A 512 2.18 -9.76 -14.18
N TYR A 513 0.89 -10.05 -14.28
CA TYR A 513 0.23 -10.37 -15.53
C TYR A 513 0.03 -9.14 -16.43
N LEU A 514 -0.48 -8.03 -15.86
CA LEU A 514 -0.83 -6.82 -16.60
C LEU A 514 0.35 -5.88 -16.82
N LYS A 515 1.38 -5.94 -15.97
CA LYS A 515 2.58 -5.09 -15.99
C LYS A 515 2.26 -3.59 -16.15
N PRO A 516 1.47 -2.98 -15.24
CA PRO A 516 1.15 -1.56 -15.34
C PRO A 516 2.39 -0.68 -15.21
N ARG A 517 2.33 0.56 -15.72
CA ARG A 517 3.41 1.54 -15.56
C ARG A 517 3.64 1.90 -14.09
N TYR A 518 2.56 2.00 -13.32
CA TYR A 518 2.58 2.33 -11.89
C TYR A 518 1.72 1.37 -11.08
N VAL A 519 2.14 1.12 -9.84
CA VAL A 519 1.43 0.32 -8.83
C VAL A 519 1.32 1.12 -7.56
N LEU A 520 0.13 1.18 -6.96
CA LEU A 520 -0.09 1.69 -5.61
C LEU A 520 -0.82 0.65 -4.76
N MET A 521 -0.10 0.03 -3.84
CA MET A 521 -0.72 -0.85 -2.85
C MET A 521 -0.93 -0.10 -1.54
N GLU A 522 -2.14 -0.16 -0.99
CA GLU A 522 -2.46 0.32 0.36
C GLU A 522 -2.64 -0.85 1.33
N ASN A 523 -2.24 -0.67 2.59
CA ASN A 523 -2.62 -1.60 3.66
C ASN A 523 -2.53 -1.00 5.07
N VAL A 524 -3.00 -1.78 6.05
CA VAL A 524 -2.86 -1.47 7.48
C VAL A 524 -1.41 -1.58 7.94
N VAL A 525 -1.01 -0.76 8.92
CA VAL A 525 0.36 -0.77 9.50
C VAL A 525 0.76 -2.13 10.08
N ASP A 526 -0.22 -2.96 10.45
CA ASP A 526 0.04 -4.30 10.99
C ASP A 526 0.80 -5.21 10.01
N ILE A 527 0.79 -4.96 8.69
CA ILE A 527 1.60 -5.72 7.73
C ILE A 527 3.11 -5.54 7.95
N MET A 528 3.52 -4.45 8.61
CA MET A 528 4.91 -4.11 8.96
C MET A 528 5.27 -4.56 10.38
N LYS A 529 4.28 -4.94 11.19
CA LYS A 529 4.45 -5.38 12.60
C LYS A 529 4.39 -6.89 12.73
N PHE A 530 3.45 -7.51 12.03
CA PHE A 530 3.17 -8.92 12.17
C PHE A 530 4.29 -9.76 11.58
N SER A 531 4.80 -10.72 12.35
CA SER A 531 5.90 -11.61 11.97
C SER A 531 7.09 -10.85 11.39
N ASN A 532 7.59 -9.83 12.12
CA ASN A 532 8.70 -8.96 11.69
C ASN A 532 8.48 -8.31 10.32
N GLY A 533 7.23 -7.92 10.02
CA GLY A 533 6.89 -7.22 8.79
C GLY A 533 6.87 -8.10 7.53
N PHE A 534 6.79 -9.42 7.69
CA PHE A 534 6.82 -10.41 6.61
C PHE A 534 5.98 -10.03 5.38
N LEU A 535 4.71 -9.66 5.55
CA LEU A 535 3.85 -9.33 4.41
C LEU A 535 4.26 -8.03 3.70
N GLY A 536 4.71 -7.02 4.46
CA GLY A 536 5.24 -5.78 3.87
C GLY A 536 6.51 -6.02 3.06
N ARG A 537 7.41 -6.85 3.61
CA ARG A 537 8.66 -7.25 2.94
C ARG A 537 8.41 -8.12 1.72
N TYR A 538 7.46 -9.05 1.80
CA TYR A 538 7.01 -9.84 0.65
C TYR A 538 6.48 -8.94 -0.47
N ALA A 539 5.65 -7.94 -0.14
CA ALA A 539 5.08 -7.06 -1.13
C ALA A 539 6.15 -6.23 -1.86
N LEU A 540 7.11 -5.68 -1.11
CA LEU A 540 8.25 -4.94 -1.65
C LEU A 540 9.17 -5.84 -2.49
N SER A 541 9.52 -7.02 -1.97
CA SER A 541 10.32 -8.02 -2.69
C SER A 541 9.67 -8.45 -4.01
N SER A 542 8.35 -8.66 -4.01
CA SER A 542 7.61 -9.03 -5.22
C SER A 542 7.73 -7.96 -6.32
N LEU A 543 7.64 -6.67 -5.97
CA LEU A 543 7.83 -5.59 -6.94
C LEU A 543 9.27 -5.55 -7.48
N VAL A 544 10.26 -5.65 -6.60
CA VAL A 544 11.69 -5.63 -6.98
C VAL A 544 12.03 -6.83 -7.87
N ALA A 545 11.52 -8.01 -7.55
CA ALA A 545 11.65 -9.24 -8.35
C ALA A 545 11.00 -9.09 -9.75
N MET A 546 9.88 -8.38 -9.83
CA MET A 546 9.23 -8.01 -11.10
C MET A 546 9.93 -6.86 -11.85
N ASN A 547 11.09 -6.41 -11.37
CA ASN A 547 11.89 -5.31 -11.90
C ASN A 547 11.24 -3.92 -11.80
N TYR A 548 10.33 -3.71 -10.85
CA TYR A 548 9.83 -2.37 -10.55
C TYR A 548 10.81 -1.62 -9.67
N GLN A 549 10.94 -0.32 -9.92
CA GLN A 549 11.35 0.62 -8.88
C GLN A 549 10.28 0.61 -7.80
N ALA A 550 10.67 0.71 -6.53
CA ALA A 550 9.72 0.63 -5.43
C ALA A 550 10.12 1.52 -4.26
N ARG A 551 9.12 2.02 -3.52
CA ARG A 551 9.34 2.69 -2.23
C ARG A 551 8.13 2.55 -1.31
N LEU A 552 8.37 2.53 -0.01
CA LEU A 552 7.38 2.32 1.03
C LEU A 552 7.23 3.59 1.89
N GLY A 553 5.99 3.99 2.16
CA GLY A 553 5.70 5.16 2.99
C GLY A 553 4.56 4.92 3.97
N LEU A 554 4.69 5.43 5.20
CA LEU A 554 3.60 5.49 6.17
C LEU A 554 3.02 6.90 6.20
N MET A 555 1.75 7.03 5.87
CA MET A 555 1.05 8.31 5.83
C MET A 555 -0.10 8.32 6.83
N VAL A 556 -0.31 9.47 7.48
CA VAL A 556 -1.37 9.68 8.47
C VAL A 556 -2.44 10.58 7.86
N ALA A 557 -3.68 10.10 7.78
CA ALA A 557 -4.77 10.86 7.14
C ALA A 557 -5.02 12.25 7.74
N GLY A 558 -4.81 12.41 9.06
CA GLY A 558 -4.96 13.70 9.73
C GLY A 558 -3.98 14.77 9.23
N CYS A 559 -2.79 14.37 8.75
CA CYS A 559 -1.80 15.27 8.15
C CYS A 559 -2.31 15.95 6.87
N TYR A 560 -3.42 15.48 6.30
CA TYR A 560 -3.97 15.94 5.02
C TYR A 560 -5.38 16.49 5.19
N GLY A 561 -5.68 17.09 6.34
CA GLY A 561 -6.91 17.86 6.56
C GLY A 561 -8.11 17.01 6.92
N LEU A 562 -7.96 16.06 7.85
CA LEU A 562 -9.08 15.29 8.39
C LEU A 562 -9.02 15.21 9.93
N PRO A 563 -10.18 15.23 10.63
CA PRO A 563 -10.26 15.05 12.07
C PRO A 563 -10.15 13.57 12.48
N GLN A 564 -9.11 12.89 12.01
CA GLN A 564 -8.79 11.50 12.33
C GLN A 564 -7.28 11.23 12.39
N PHE A 565 -6.89 10.19 13.13
CA PHE A 565 -5.52 9.70 13.18
C PHE A 565 -5.41 8.31 12.53
N ARG A 566 -5.60 8.25 11.20
CA ARG A 566 -5.56 6.99 10.45
C ARG A 566 -4.24 6.85 9.73
N MET A 567 -3.32 6.08 10.31
CA MET A 567 -2.04 5.73 9.68
C MET A 567 -2.19 4.49 8.79
N ARG A 568 -1.63 4.55 7.58
CA ARG A 568 -1.64 3.48 6.59
C ARG A 568 -0.30 3.38 5.86
N VAL A 569 -0.02 2.19 5.35
CA VAL A 569 1.15 1.88 4.55
C VAL A 569 0.77 2.02 3.08
N PHE A 570 1.60 2.73 2.34
CA PHE A 570 1.51 2.87 0.90
C PHE A 570 2.81 2.34 0.30
N LEU A 571 2.69 1.54 -0.76
CA LEU A 571 3.81 0.98 -1.51
C LEU A 571 3.65 1.41 -2.97
N TRP A 572 4.57 2.27 -3.42
CA TRP A 572 4.69 2.63 -4.82
C TRP A 572 5.53 1.59 -5.56
N GLY A 573 5.08 1.24 -6.76
CA GLY A 573 5.87 0.59 -7.79
C GLY A 573 5.84 1.45 -9.07
N ALA A 574 6.96 1.56 -9.76
CA ALA A 574 7.04 2.15 -11.09
C ALA A 574 7.92 1.31 -12.01
N LEU A 575 7.52 1.10 -13.27
CA LEU A 575 8.37 0.40 -14.23
C LEU A 575 9.72 1.12 -14.39
N PRO A 576 10.78 0.43 -14.86
CA PRO A 576 12.07 1.05 -15.07
C PRO A 576 12.09 2.23 -16.05
N THR A 577 11.09 2.35 -16.92
CA THR A 577 10.97 3.45 -17.88
C THR A 577 10.29 4.68 -17.31
N GLU A 578 9.76 4.59 -16.09
CA GLU A 578 8.96 5.62 -15.45
C GLU A 578 9.74 6.29 -14.32
N LYS A 579 9.31 7.49 -13.91
CA LYS A 579 9.82 8.11 -12.69
C LYS A 579 9.08 7.55 -11.47
N LEU A 580 9.78 7.20 -10.40
CA LEU A 580 9.15 6.67 -9.18
C LEU A 580 8.42 7.80 -8.41
N PRO A 581 7.09 7.73 -8.18
CA PRO A 581 6.34 8.80 -7.50
C PRO A 581 6.86 9.11 -6.09
N GLN A 582 6.76 10.37 -5.68
CA GLN A 582 7.18 10.86 -4.36
C GLN A 582 6.05 10.75 -3.32
N TYR A 583 6.40 10.75 -2.03
CA TYR A 583 5.40 10.86 -0.95
C TYR A 583 5.15 12.33 -0.59
N PRO A 584 3.89 12.82 -0.68
CA PRO A 584 3.57 14.19 -0.30
C PRO A 584 3.73 14.43 1.20
N LEU A 585 4.44 15.48 1.57
CA LEU A 585 4.62 15.90 2.95
C LEU A 585 3.29 16.36 3.60
N PRO A 586 3.18 16.28 4.94
CA PRO A 586 2.03 16.80 5.68
C PRO A 586 1.67 18.24 5.32
N THR A 587 0.38 18.55 5.30
CA THR A 587 -0.15 19.93 5.13
C THR A 587 -0.78 20.47 6.40
N HIS A 588 -1.17 19.59 7.32
CA HIS A 588 -1.82 19.94 8.57
C HIS A 588 -1.06 19.36 9.78
N GLU A 589 -1.15 20.05 10.90
CA GLU A 589 -0.78 19.52 12.21
C GLU A 589 -1.66 18.32 12.59
N VAL A 590 -1.17 17.47 13.50
CA VAL A 590 -1.90 16.28 13.96
C VAL A 590 -1.91 16.20 15.48
N VAL A 591 -3.08 15.85 16.03
CA VAL A 591 -3.37 15.87 17.48
C VAL A 591 -2.86 14.61 18.22
N ALA A 592 -2.35 13.61 17.49
CA ALA A 592 -1.89 12.34 18.05
C ALA A 592 -0.61 11.85 17.36
N ARG A 593 0.14 10.97 18.05
CA ARG A 593 1.29 10.24 17.50
C ARG A 593 0.94 8.75 17.38
N GLY A 594 1.42 8.13 16.31
CA GLY A 594 1.19 6.71 16.04
C GLY A 594 2.44 5.90 16.32
N PHE A 595 2.27 4.65 16.72
CA PHE A 595 3.39 3.72 16.89
C PHE A 595 3.81 3.13 15.54
N CYS A 596 5.05 3.41 15.12
CA CYS A 596 5.75 2.78 14.01
C CYS A 596 6.82 1.83 14.56
N PRO A 597 7.03 0.63 13.99
CA PRO A 597 8.18 -0.20 14.34
C PRO A 597 9.49 0.54 14.04
N VAL A 598 10.48 0.41 14.93
CA VAL A 598 11.80 1.08 14.80
C VAL A 598 12.46 0.78 13.46
N GLU A 599 12.35 -0.46 12.97
CA GLU A 599 12.88 -0.88 11.66
C GLU A 599 12.33 -0.08 10.47
N PHE A 600 11.12 0.50 10.61
CA PHE A 600 10.44 1.23 9.55
C PHE A 600 10.30 2.73 9.83
N GLU A 601 10.99 3.26 10.84
CA GLU A 601 10.91 4.67 11.23
C GLU A 601 11.29 5.62 10.08
N LYS A 602 12.32 5.26 9.31
CA LYS A 602 12.73 6.00 8.09
C LYS A 602 11.74 5.93 6.92
N ASN A 603 10.60 5.26 7.07
CA ASN A 603 9.51 5.22 6.09
C ASN A 603 8.33 6.11 6.48
N VAL A 604 8.37 6.76 7.65
CA VAL A 604 7.31 7.67 8.09
C VAL A 604 7.37 8.97 7.30
N VAL A 605 6.29 9.31 6.62
CA VAL A 605 6.19 10.55 5.82
C VAL A 605 5.91 11.72 6.77
N ALA A 606 6.96 12.43 7.15
CA ALA A 606 6.92 13.59 8.03
C ALA A 606 8.02 14.59 7.67
N TYR A 607 7.93 15.80 8.21
CA TYR A 607 9.05 16.75 8.17
C TYR A 607 10.10 16.35 9.22
N ASP A 608 11.37 16.63 8.91
CA ASP A 608 12.46 16.49 9.87
C ASP A 608 12.25 17.41 11.08
N GLU A 609 12.67 16.97 12.27
CA GLU A 609 12.49 17.73 13.53
C GLU A 609 13.14 19.12 13.52
N HIS A 610 14.09 19.34 12.62
CA HIS A 610 14.84 20.59 12.46
C HIS A 610 14.32 21.48 11.33
N HIS A 611 13.30 21.05 10.59
CA HIS A 611 12.74 21.81 9.48
C HIS A 611 11.63 22.76 9.97
N THR A 612 11.79 24.06 9.75
CA THR A 612 10.73 25.04 10.03
C THR A 612 9.72 25.05 8.89
N CYS A 613 8.57 24.40 9.07
CA CYS A 613 7.43 24.47 8.14
C CYS A 613 6.22 25.16 8.82
N THR A 614 5.35 25.79 8.02
CA THR A 614 4.07 26.33 8.49
C THR A 614 2.96 25.39 8.03
N LEU A 615 2.40 24.61 8.96
CA LEU A 615 1.29 23.69 8.70
C LEU A 615 -0.05 24.37 9.04
N GLU A 616 -1.10 23.96 8.35
CA GLU A 616 -2.47 24.33 8.72
C GLU A 616 -2.86 23.66 10.05
N LYS A 617 -3.80 24.26 10.78
CA LYS A 617 -4.24 23.73 12.08
C LYS A 617 -4.91 22.37 11.93
N ALA A 618 -4.69 21.50 12.92
CA ALA A 618 -5.38 20.22 12.98
C ALA A 618 -6.91 20.42 13.03
N LEU A 619 -7.64 19.63 12.23
CA LEU A 619 -9.10 19.65 12.22
C LEU A 619 -9.67 18.80 13.36
N HIS A 620 -10.83 19.23 13.87
CA HIS A 620 -11.60 18.53 14.89
C HIS A 620 -12.99 18.14 14.38
N LEU A 621 -13.73 17.35 15.16
CA LEU A 621 -15.06 16.86 14.79
C LEU A 621 -16.02 18.01 14.40
N GLY A 622 -15.98 19.12 15.14
CA GLY A 622 -16.80 20.31 14.86
C GLY A 622 -16.51 20.93 13.51
N ASP A 623 -15.26 20.88 13.04
CA ASP A 623 -14.92 21.39 11.71
C ASP A 623 -15.58 20.57 10.60
N ALA A 624 -15.85 19.29 10.85
CA ALA A 624 -16.40 18.37 9.86
C ALA A 624 -17.92 18.29 9.82
N ILE A 625 -18.62 18.35 10.96
CA ILE A 625 -20.04 17.96 11.02
C ILE A 625 -21.00 19.01 11.61
N SER A 626 -20.52 20.19 12.04
CA SER A 626 -21.36 21.18 12.74
C SER A 626 -22.44 21.87 11.89
N ASP A 627 -22.34 21.83 10.57
CA ASP A 627 -23.36 22.33 9.62
C ASP A 627 -24.49 21.33 9.34
N LEU A 628 -24.33 20.05 9.71
CA LEU A 628 -25.30 19.01 9.37
C LEU A 628 -26.63 19.20 10.13
N PRO A 629 -27.78 18.91 9.49
CA PRO A 629 -29.09 19.01 10.12
C PRO A 629 -29.26 17.97 11.23
N VAL A 630 -30.17 18.22 12.17
CA VAL A 630 -30.45 17.28 13.25
C VAL A 630 -31.28 16.11 12.72
N VAL A 631 -30.90 14.87 13.11
CA VAL A 631 -31.66 13.65 12.75
C VAL A 631 -31.82 12.72 13.95
N GLU A 632 -32.92 11.97 13.95
CA GLU A 632 -33.21 10.97 14.98
C GLU A 632 -32.51 9.63 14.70
N THR A 633 -32.46 8.75 15.72
CA THR A 633 -31.87 7.41 15.57
C THR A 633 -32.57 6.51 14.54
N LYS A 634 -33.83 6.81 14.18
CA LYS A 634 -34.65 6.02 13.23
C LYS A 634 -34.76 6.68 11.85
N GLU A 635 -33.88 7.61 11.50
CA GLU A 635 -33.91 8.30 10.20
C GLU A 635 -33.76 7.30 9.03
N THR A 636 -34.70 7.37 8.09
CA THR A 636 -34.79 6.44 6.94
C THR A 636 -34.57 7.13 5.59
N ARG A 637 -34.61 8.46 5.53
CA ARG A 637 -34.47 9.22 4.28
C ARG A 637 -33.02 9.15 3.80
N ASP A 638 -32.83 8.66 2.59
CA ASP A 638 -31.51 8.63 1.93
C ASP A 638 -31.04 10.02 1.50
N GLU A 639 -31.97 10.96 1.31
CA GLU A 639 -31.75 12.30 0.79
C GLU A 639 -32.51 13.31 1.64
N ILE A 640 -31.80 14.30 2.17
CA ILE A 640 -32.38 15.43 2.90
C ILE A 640 -31.73 16.74 2.43
N PRO A 641 -32.43 17.88 2.48
CA PRO A 641 -31.81 19.16 2.19
C PRO A 641 -30.89 19.59 3.34
N TYR A 642 -29.82 20.35 3.02
CA TYR A 642 -29.12 21.11 4.04
C TYR A 642 -30.03 22.18 4.65
N GLU A 643 -29.93 22.36 5.96
CA GLU A 643 -30.62 23.45 6.69
C GLU A 643 -29.74 24.68 6.87
N LYS A 644 -28.42 24.52 6.79
CA LYS A 644 -27.42 25.57 7.04
C LYS A 644 -26.41 25.67 5.90
N GLU A 645 -25.87 26.86 5.74
CA GLU A 645 -24.66 27.10 4.94
C GLU A 645 -23.42 26.51 5.66
N PRO A 646 -22.36 26.14 4.91
CA PRO A 646 -21.14 25.63 5.52
C PRO A 646 -20.49 26.69 6.43
N LEU A 647 -20.10 26.27 7.64
CA LEU A 647 -19.54 27.14 8.67
C LEU A 647 -18.00 27.19 8.61
N THR A 648 -17.36 26.08 8.26
CA THR A 648 -15.90 25.94 8.22
C THR A 648 -15.35 25.85 6.80
N GLU A 649 -14.04 25.99 6.63
CA GLU A 649 -13.39 25.78 5.33
C GLU A 649 -13.52 24.34 4.86
N PHE A 650 -13.35 23.38 5.77
CA PHE A 650 -13.56 21.97 5.49
C PHE A 650 -14.98 21.72 4.94
N GLN A 651 -16.01 22.29 5.57
CA GLN A 651 -17.41 22.13 5.13
C GLN A 651 -17.66 22.79 3.77
N ARG A 652 -17.01 23.93 3.48
CA ARG A 652 -17.06 24.55 2.15
C ARG A 652 -16.46 23.64 1.10
N HIS A 653 -15.29 23.06 1.38
CA HIS A 653 -14.59 22.17 0.46
C HIS A 653 -15.34 20.86 0.20
N ILE A 654 -15.81 20.20 1.26
CA ILE A 654 -16.44 18.87 1.16
C ILE A 654 -17.81 18.93 0.45
N ARG A 655 -18.46 20.10 0.44
CA ARG A 655 -19.74 20.37 -0.24
C ARG A 655 -19.60 20.80 -1.70
N LEU A 656 -18.38 20.94 -2.23
CA LEU A 656 -18.15 21.24 -3.64
C LEU A 656 -18.76 20.15 -4.55
N SER A 657 -19.23 20.56 -5.72
CA SER A 657 -19.70 19.64 -6.76
C SER A 657 -18.55 18.89 -7.44
N LYS A 658 -18.86 17.79 -8.13
CA LYS A 658 -17.87 17.02 -8.92
C LYS A 658 -17.14 17.90 -9.93
N HIS A 659 -17.84 18.85 -10.57
CA HIS A 659 -17.24 19.76 -11.55
C HIS A 659 -16.28 20.78 -10.93
N GLU A 660 -16.64 21.36 -9.79
CA GLU A 660 -15.79 22.30 -9.06
C GLU A 660 -14.52 21.62 -8.53
N LEU A 661 -14.63 20.38 -8.05
CA LEU A 661 -13.49 19.60 -7.57
C LEU A 661 -12.50 19.21 -8.69
N LEU A 662 -12.96 19.15 -9.93
CA LEU A 662 -12.15 18.89 -11.13
C LEU A 662 -11.64 20.19 -11.79
N GLY A 663 -11.90 21.36 -11.22
CA GLY A 663 -11.40 22.64 -11.73
C GLY A 663 -12.07 23.15 -13.01
N ALA A 664 -13.21 22.55 -13.43
CA ALA A 664 -13.97 23.03 -14.56
C ALA A 664 -14.71 24.33 -14.15
N ALA A 665 -14.31 25.46 -14.73
CA ALA A 665 -15.00 26.73 -14.54
C ALA A 665 -16.49 26.53 -14.85
N ALA A 666 -17.37 26.97 -13.95
CA ALA A 666 -18.81 26.90 -14.11
C ALA A 666 -19.22 27.62 -15.41
N THR A 667 -19.28 26.88 -16.52
CA THR A 667 -19.82 27.39 -17.78
C THR A 667 -21.29 27.66 -17.52
N GLY A 668 -21.66 28.92 -17.67
CA GLY A 668 -22.94 29.45 -17.19
C GLY A 668 -24.13 28.60 -17.63
N SER A 669 -25.06 28.41 -16.68
CA SER A 669 -26.41 27.86 -16.80
C SER A 669 -26.59 26.42 -16.33
N LYS A 670 -26.94 26.26 -15.05
CA LYS A 670 -28.32 25.98 -14.63
C LYS A 670 -28.50 26.32 -13.14
N ALA A 671 -29.63 26.93 -12.84
CA ALA A 671 -30.03 27.42 -11.53
C ALA A 671 -29.75 26.43 -10.39
N SER A 672 -29.16 26.93 -9.30
CA SER A 672 -29.18 26.42 -7.92
C SER A 672 -30.13 25.24 -7.69
N GLN A 673 -29.73 24.02 -8.07
CA GLN A 673 -30.25 22.83 -7.41
C GLN A 673 -29.73 22.92 -5.98
N LYS A 674 -30.64 23.06 -5.01
CA LYS A 674 -30.26 23.00 -3.59
C LYS A 674 -29.42 21.75 -3.38
N ALA A 675 -28.18 21.92 -2.93
CA ALA A 675 -27.28 20.80 -2.66
C ALA A 675 -28.01 19.80 -1.75
N MET A 676 -28.13 18.56 -2.21
CA MET A 676 -28.77 17.49 -1.46
C MET A 676 -27.73 16.83 -0.56
N LEU A 677 -28.13 16.47 0.65
CA LEU A 677 -27.33 15.72 1.60
C LEU A 677 -27.72 14.23 1.52
N TYR A 678 -26.79 13.40 1.08
CA TYR A 678 -26.98 11.95 1.00
C TYR A 678 -26.55 11.26 2.29
N ASP A 679 -27.16 10.11 2.60
CA ASP A 679 -26.66 9.16 3.62
C ASP A 679 -26.55 9.73 5.05
N HIS A 680 -27.28 10.79 5.39
CA HIS A 680 -27.30 11.32 6.76
C HIS A 680 -28.22 10.49 7.67
N ARG A 681 -27.90 9.19 7.73
CA ARG A 681 -28.65 8.16 8.46
C ARG A 681 -27.73 7.47 9.47
N PRO A 682 -28.09 7.41 10.75
CA PRO A 682 -27.35 6.65 11.75
C PRO A 682 -27.72 5.15 11.72
N LEU A 683 -26.90 4.33 12.39
CA LEU A 683 -27.31 2.97 12.75
C LEU A 683 -28.52 3.05 13.66
N GLN A 684 -29.62 2.39 13.26
CA GLN A 684 -30.79 2.24 14.10
C GLN A 684 -30.45 1.34 15.30
N LEU A 685 -30.36 1.96 16.48
CA LEU A 685 -30.15 1.24 17.73
C LEU A 685 -31.41 0.46 18.11
N ASN A 686 -31.22 -0.71 18.71
CA ASN A 686 -32.33 -1.39 19.38
C ASN A 686 -32.79 -0.56 20.60
N ASP A 687 -34.00 -0.83 21.08
CA ASP A 687 -34.61 -0.03 22.16
C ASP A 687 -33.75 -0.01 23.44
N ASP A 688 -33.08 -1.12 23.77
CA ASP A 688 -32.21 -1.20 24.95
C ASP A 688 -30.98 -0.27 24.81
N ASP A 689 -30.30 -0.32 23.66
CA ASP A 689 -29.12 0.50 23.40
C ASP A 689 -29.49 1.97 23.26
N PHE A 690 -30.64 2.29 22.65
CA PHE A 690 -31.15 3.66 22.58
C PHE A 690 -31.43 4.22 23.98
N GLN A 691 -32.09 3.44 24.86
CA GLN A 691 -32.34 3.86 26.24
C GLN A 691 -31.06 4.08 27.04
N ARG A 692 -30.00 3.31 26.78
CA ARG A 692 -28.67 3.56 27.36
C ARG A 692 -28.09 4.88 26.86
N VAL A 693 -28.11 5.10 25.55
CA VAL A 693 -27.58 6.32 24.92
C VAL A 693 -28.26 7.58 25.46
N CYS A 694 -29.59 7.56 25.62
CA CYS A 694 -30.36 8.67 26.21
C CYS A 694 -29.93 9.02 27.65
N GLN A 695 -29.33 8.08 28.38
CA GLN A 695 -28.83 8.30 29.74
C GLN A 695 -27.36 8.72 29.80
N ILE A 696 -26.64 8.70 28.67
CA ILE A 696 -25.26 9.19 28.60
C ILE A 696 -25.28 10.72 28.58
N PRO A 697 -24.62 11.40 29.55
CA PRO A 697 -24.58 12.86 29.59
C PRO A 697 -24.06 13.49 28.30
N LYS A 698 -24.59 14.67 27.94
CA LYS A 698 -24.15 15.46 26.78
C LYS A 698 -23.00 16.39 27.16
N LYS A 699 -21.84 15.80 27.46
CA LYS A 699 -20.60 16.52 27.82
C LYS A 699 -19.37 15.75 27.35
N LYS A 700 -18.24 16.45 27.17
CA LYS A 700 -16.95 15.86 26.83
C LYS A 700 -16.55 14.74 27.79
N GLY A 701 -16.06 13.63 27.24
CA GLY A 701 -15.61 12.45 28.00
C GLY A 701 -16.74 11.58 28.58
N ALA A 702 -18.01 11.90 28.34
CA ALA A 702 -19.13 11.10 28.83
C ALA A 702 -19.17 9.70 28.18
N ASN A 703 -19.40 8.67 28.99
CA ASN A 703 -19.44 7.28 28.56
C ASN A 703 -20.27 6.42 29.53
N PHE A 704 -20.28 5.09 29.35
CA PHE A 704 -21.04 4.17 30.20
C PHE A 704 -20.72 4.28 31.71
N ARG A 705 -19.53 4.75 32.09
CA ARG A 705 -19.13 4.98 33.49
C ARG A 705 -19.98 6.06 34.18
N ASN A 706 -20.71 6.86 33.41
CA ASN A 706 -21.65 7.84 33.94
C ASN A 706 -23.05 7.28 34.22
N LEU A 707 -23.30 6.01 33.88
CA LEU A 707 -24.59 5.38 34.17
C LEU A 707 -24.72 5.10 35.69
N PRO A 708 -25.95 5.13 36.24
CA PRO A 708 -26.21 4.82 37.64
C PRO A 708 -25.66 3.45 38.06
N GLY A 709 -25.07 3.40 39.26
CA GLY A 709 -24.54 2.15 39.84
C GLY A 709 -23.14 1.77 39.36
N VAL A 710 -22.43 2.65 38.65
CA VAL A 710 -21.05 2.43 38.20
C VAL A 710 -20.07 3.26 39.04
N LEU A 711 -19.03 2.62 39.58
CA LEU A 711 -17.92 3.25 40.29
C LEU A 711 -16.61 3.02 39.52
N VAL A 712 -15.70 3.98 39.62
CA VAL A 712 -14.33 3.85 39.09
C VAL A 712 -13.37 3.87 40.27
N GLY A 713 -12.67 2.76 40.48
CA GLY A 713 -11.67 2.61 41.54
C GLY A 713 -10.40 3.43 41.29
N PRO A 714 -9.50 3.52 42.29
CA PRO A 714 -8.25 4.27 42.19
C PRO A 714 -7.28 3.68 41.14
N ASP A 715 -7.44 2.41 40.75
CA ASP A 715 -6.68 1.76 39.68
C ASP A 715 -7.34 1.93 38.29
N ASN A 716 -8.28 2.87 38.16
CA ASN A 716 -9.06 3.16 36.95
C ASN A 716 -9.93 1.97 36.46
N LYS A 717 -10.16 0.96 37.30
CA LYS A 717 -11.08 -0.14 36.99
C LYS A 717 -12.51 0.18 37.37
N VAL A 718 -13.43 -0.29 36.56
CA VAL A 718 -14.87 -0.16 36.77
C VAL A 718 -15.38 -1.27 37.68
N GLU A 719 -16.17 -0.89 38.68
CA GLU A 719 -16.92 -1.80 39.56
C GLU A 719 -18.39 -1.37 39.65
N LEU A 720 -19.26 -2.32 39.97
CA LEU A 720 -20.67 -2.02 40.27
C LEU A 720 -20.80 -1.64 41.74
N ASP A 721 -21.54 -0.58 42.02
CA ASP A 721 -21.88 -0.17 43.38
C ASP A 721 -22.79 -1.22 44.03
N LYS A 722 -22.26 -1.95 45.01
CA LYS A 722 -23.01 -2.98 45.74
C LYS A 722 -24.14 -2.42 46.60
N SER A 723 -24.13 -1.11 46.90
CA SER A 723 -25.18 -0.44 47.66
C SER A 723 -26.38 -0.02 46.81
N VAL A 724 -26.22 -0.03 45.47
CA VAL A 724 -27.27 0.33 44.52
C VAL A 724 -27.78 -0.94 43.84
N GLU A 725 -29.08 -1.19 43.94
CA GLU A 725 -29.68 -2.29 43.20
C GLU A 725 -29.49 -2.07 41.69
N ARG A 726 -29.15 -3.14 40.98
CA ARG A 726 -28.82 -3.07 39.56
C ARG A 726 -30.02 -2.54 38.78
N VAL A 727 -29.86 -1.38 38.15
CA VAL A 727 -30.92 -0.77 37.33
C VAL A 727 -31.19 -1.65 36.11
N MET A 728 -32.45 -2.03 35.94
CA MET A 728 -32.94 -2.86 34.84
C MET A 728 -33.72 -2.02 33.84
N LEU A 729 -33.55 -2.31 32.55
CA LEU A 729 -34.35 -1.76 31.46
C LEU A 729 -35.73 -2.44 31.41
N PRO A 730 -36.75 -1.85 30.75
CA PRO A 730 -38.06 -2.47 30.57
C PRO A 730 -38.03 -3.86 29.92
N SER A 731 -36.99 -4.16 29.14
CA SER A 731 -36.75 -5.49 28.55
C SER A 731 -36.30 -6.57 29.54
N GLY A 732 -36.03 -6.20 30.79
CA GLY A 732 -35.46 -7.10 31.79
C GLY A 732 -33.94 -7.31 31.64
N LYS A 733 -33.27 -6.55 30.76
CA LYS A 733 -31.79 -6.52 30.68
C LYS A 733 -31.21 -5.42 31.57
N PRO A 734 -29.95 -5.54 32.02
CA PRO A 734 -29.34 -4.49 32.82
C PRO A 734 -29.05 -3.22 32.01
N LEU A 735 -29.20 -2.06 32.66
CA LEU A 735 -28.83 -0.76 32.09
C LEU A 735 -27.35 -0.73 31.72
N VAL A 736 -26.48 -1.14 32.65
CA VAL A 736 -25.04 -1.28 32.44
C VAL A 736 -24.75 -2.71 31.97
N PRO A 737 -24.28 -2.91 30.73
CA PRO A 737 -23.97 -4.25 30.22
C PRO A 737 -22.75 -4.87 30.91
N ASP A 738 -22.79 -6.18 31.17
CA ASP A 738 -21.68 -6.91 31.83
C ASP A 738 -20.36 -6.85 31.05
N TYR A 739 -20.44 -6.87 29.70
CA TYR A 739 -19.26 -6.79 28.86
C TYR A 739 -18.54 -5.44 29.02
N ALA A 740 -19.26 -4.35 29.31
CA ALA A 740 -18.66 -3.02 29.41
C ALA A 740 -17.78 -2.91 30.66
N ILE A 741 -18.18 -3.58 31.75
CA ILE A 741 -17.45 -3.65 33.02
C ILE A 741 -16.14 -4.43 32.85
N THR A 742 -16.12 -5.45 32.00
CA THR A 742 -14.95 -6.32 31.80
C THR A 742 -14.07 -5.91 30.61
N PHE A 743 -14.54 -4.99 29.78
CA PHE A 743 -13.85 -4.55 28.57
C PHE A 743 -12.49 -3.92 28.91
N VAL A 744 -11.42 -4.43 28.28
CA VAL A 744 -10.03 -4.06 28.58
C VAL A 744 -9.73 -4.18 30.08
N ARG A 745 -10.07 -5.34 30.67
CA ARG A 745 -9.89 -5.62 32.11
C ARG A 745 -10.56 -4.55 33.01
N GLY A 746 -11.63 -3.93 32.51
CA GLY A 746 -12.41 -2.89 33.19
C GLY A 746 -11.84 -1.47 33.16
N THR A 747 -10.75 -1.23 32.42
CA THR A 747 -10.06 0.07 32.40
C THR A 747 -10.52 1.00 31.25
N SER A 748 -11.32 0.48 30.31
CA SER A 748 -11.69 1.26 29.13
C SER A 748 -12.82 2.27 29.41
N PRO A 749 -12.72 3.50 28.89
CA PRO A 749 -13.84 4.44 28.84
C PRO A 749 -14.65 4.38 27.52
N LYS A 750 -14.31 3.49 26.58
CA LYS A 750 -14.89 3.48 25.22
C LYS A 750 -16.37 3.09 25.12
N PRO A 751 -16.89 2.09 25.86
CA PRO A 751 -18.28 1.66 25.71
C PRO A 751 -19.28 2.82 25.92
N PHE A 752 -20.23 2.97 25.00
CA PHE A 752 -21.22 4.06 24.96
C PHE A 752 -20.59 5.45 25.12
N GLY A 753 -19.36 5.63 24.61
CA GLY A 753 -18.65 6.91 24.67
C GLY A 753 -19.23 7.93 23.71
N ARG A 754 -19.37 9.17 24.19
CA ARG A 754 -19.79 10.33 23.41
C ARG A 754 -18.58 11.14 22.98
N LEU A 755 -18.53 11.45 21.69
CA LEU A 755 -17.53 12.33 21.11
C LEU A 755 -17.86 13.80 21.45
N TRP A 756 -16.88 14.67 21.35
CA TRP A 756 -17.04 16.11 21.50
C TRP A 756 -16.46 16.91 20.33
N TRP A 757 -16.89 18.16 20.22
CA TRP A 757 -16.61 19.03 19.07
C TRP A 757 -15.11 19.29 18.83
N ASP A 758 -14.31 19.31 19.90
CA ASP A 758 -12.86 19.53 19.91
C ASP A 758 -12.06 18.22 20.01
N GLU A 759 -12.68 17.10 19.65
CA GLU A 759 -12.03 15.78 19.61
C GLU A 759 -11.86 15.31 18.16
N ILE A 760 -11.01 14.29 17.98
CA ILE A 760 -10.87 13.56 16.71
C ILE A 760 -11.46 12.16 16.85
N VAL A 761 -11.77 11.53 15.72
CA VAL A 761 -12.07 10.09 15.69
C VAL A 761 -10.79 9.36 15.26
N PRO A 762 -10.07 8.65 16.16
CA PRO A 762 -8.75 8.11 15.83
C PRO A 762 -8.77 7.26 14.55
N THR A 763 -9.73 6.35 14.42
CA THR A 763 -9.93 5.61 13.16
C THR A 763 -11.41 5.38 12.98
N VAL A 764 -11.96 5.87 11.87
CA VAL A 764 -13.30 5.48 11.42
C VAL A 764 -13.25 3.99 11.03
N VAL A 765 -14.14 3.20 11.62
CA VAL A 765 -14.21 1.74 11.42
C VAL A 765 -15.51 1.34 10.72
N THR A 766 -15.60 0.07 10.33
CA THR A 766 -16.71 -0.49 9.54
C THR A 766 -18.00 -0.72 10.32
N ARG A 767 -17.95 -0.60 11.65
CA ARG A 767 -19.06 -0.90 12.57
C ARG A 767 -19.45 0.36 13.33
N ALA A 768 -20.75 0.56 13.50
CA ALA A 768 -21.29 1.74 14.17
C ALA A 768 -21.91 1.45 15.54
N GLU A 769 -21.86 0.19 16.02
CA GLU A 769 -22.38 -0.17 17.32
C GLU A 769 -21.61 0.54 18.46
N PRO A 770 -22.29 1.12 19.48
CA PRO A 770 -21.63 1.89 20.55
C PRO A 770 -20.96 1.00 21.62
N HIS A 771 -20.89 -0.30 21.42
CA HIS A 771 -20.55 -1.26 22.49
C HIS A 771 -19.09 -1.21 22.93
N ASN A 772 -18.16 -0.85 22.05
CA ASN A 772 -16.72 -0.90 22.33
C ASN A 772 -15.93 0.29 21.74
N GLN A 773 -16.63 1.39 21.45
CA GLN A 773 -16.08 2.57 20.82
C GLN A 773 -16.83 3.85 21.21
N THR A 774 -16.11 4.97 21.15
CA THR A 774 -16.66 6.32 21.32
C THR A 774 -17.18 6.80 19.97
N ILE A 775 -18.50 6.77 19.77
CA ILE A 775 -19.16 7.05 18.48
C ILE A 775 -20.49 7.78 18.63
N LEU A 776 -20.93 8.10 19.85
CA LEU A 776 -22.16 8.85 20.04
C LEU A 776 -21.96 10.31 19.60
N HIS A 777 -22.97 10.87 18.94
CA HIS A 777 -22.96 12.27 18.50
C HIS A 777 -22.84 13.21 19.72
N PRO A 778 -22.14 14.36 19.64
CA PRO A 778 -21.92 15.25 20.79
C PRO A 778 -23.19 15.70 21.51
N GLU A 779 -24.27 15.97 20.78
CA GLU A 779 -25.50 16.55 21.35
C GLU A 779 -26.78 15.74 21.10
N GLN A 780 -26.72 14.73 20.23
CA GLN A 780 -27.89 13.98 19.76
C GLN A 780 -27.82 12.56 20.32
N ASP A 781 -28.96 11.96 20.64
CA ASP A 781 -29.04 10.63 21.27
C ASP A 781 -29.03 9.53 20.19
N ARG A 782 -27.95 9.51 19.42
CA ARG A 782 -27.67 8.56 18.34
C ARG A 782 -26.16 8.37 18.17
N VAL A 783 -25.78 7.35 17.42
CA VAL A 783 -24.41 7.22 16.89
C VAL A 783 -24.18 8.22 15.76
N LEU A 784 -22.92 8.46 15.40
CA LEU A 784 -22.59 9.21 14.19
C LEU A 784 -23.22 8.56 12.94
N SER A 785 -23.74 9.37 12.03
CA SER A 785 -24.38 8.95 10.79
C SER A 785 -23.36 8.39 9.79
N ILE A 786 -23.83 7.70 8.75
CA ILE A 786 -22.97 7.28 7.63
C ILE A 786 -22.27 8.49 7.01
N ARG A 787 -23.01 9.55 6.69
CA ARG A 787 -22.45 10.80 6.14
C ARG A 787 -21.43 11.49 7.04
N GLU A 788 -21.66 11.53 8.35
CA GLU A 788 -20.68 12.06 9.31
C GLU A 788 -19.37 11.24 9.22
N ASN A 789 -19.45 9.92 9.23
CA ASN A 789 -18.28 9.06 9.03
C ASN A 789 -17.64 9.23 7.64
N ALA A 790 -18.44 9.46 6.59
CA ALA A 790 -17.93 9.70 5.24
C ALA A 790 -17.12 10.99 5.17
N ARG A 791 -17.58 12.08 5.80
CA ARG A 791 -16.82 13.33 5.95
C ARG A 791 -15.55 13.13 6.77
N LEU A 792 -15.59 12.32 7.82
CA LEU A 792 -14.37 11.96 8.59
C LEU A 792 -13.33 11.19 7.73
N GLN A 793 -13.76 10.50 6.65
CA GLN A 793 -12.89 9.93 5.61
C GLN A 793 -12.58 10.88 4.43
N GLY A 794 -13.15 12.09 4.44
CA GLY A 794 -12.96 13.09 3.40
C GLY A 794 -13.70 12.79 2.10
N PHE A 795 -14.74 11.95 2.11
CA PHE A 795 -15.60 11.78 0.95
C PHE A 795 -16.35 13.07 0.63
N PRO A 796 -16.30 13.56 -0.62
CA PRO A 796 -17.15 14.65 -1.06
C PRO A 796 -18.63 14.35 -0.77
N ASP A 797 -19.40 15.38 -0.42
CA ASP A 797 -20.79 15.20 -0.01
C ASP A 797 -21.69 14.74 -1.17
N TYR A 798 -21.29 14.96 -2.42
CA TYR A 798 -21.99 14.40 -3.58
C TYR A 798 -21.84 12.88 -3.70
N TYR A 799 -20.84 12.28 -3.04
CA TYR A 799 -20.53 10.86 -3.19
C TYR A 799 -21.60 10.01 -2.51
N LYS A 800 -22.43 9.32 -3.30
CA LYS A 800 -23.60 8.59 -2.80
C LYS A 800 -23.28 7.12 -2.52
N LEU A 801 -23.76 6.60 -1.39
CA LEU A 801 -23.57 5.20 -1.00
C LEU A 801 -24.86 4.38 -1.15
N PHE A 802 -24.71 3.10 -1.49
CA PHE A 802 -25.81 2.16 -1.71
C PHE A 802 -25.72 0.96 -0.77
N GLY A 803 -26.85 0.22 -0.68
CA GLY A 803 -27.00 -0.94 0.20
C GLY A 803 -27.57 -0.63 1.59
N PRO A 804 -27.71 -1.67 2.43
CA PRO A 804 -28.16 -1.53 3.82
C PRO A 804 -27.28 -0.60 4.65
N VAL A 805 -27.83 -0.02 5.72
CA VAL A 805 -27.11 0.94 6.59
C VAL A 805 -25.76 0.39 7.08
N LYS A 806 -25.70 -0.89 7.49
CA LYS A 806 -24.45 -1.52 7.93
C LYS A 806 -23.42 -1.63 6.81
N GLU A 807 -23.85 -1.97 5.60
CA GLU A 807 -22.96 -2.06 4.43
C GLU A 807 -22.40 -0.70 4.04
N ARG A 808 -23.17 0.39 4.16
CA ARG A 808 -22.67 1.74 3.93
C ARG A 808 -21.60 2.15 4.96
N TYR A 809 -21.74 1.76 6.23
CA TYR A 809 -20.66 1.93 7.22
C TYR A 809 -19.41 1.11 6.89
N ILE A 810 -19.58 -0.13 6.42
CA ILE A 810 -18.47 -0.98 6.00
C ILE A 810 -17.70 -0.32 4.84
N GLN A 811 -18.41 0.16 3.82
CA GLN A 811 -17.84 0.88 2.68
C GLN A 811 -17.00 2.09 3.12
N VAL A 812 -17.51 2.93 4.02
CA VAL A 812 -16.78 4.09 4.53
C VAL A 812 -15.58 3.68 5.40
N GLY A 813 -15.75 2.71 6.31
CA GLY A 813 -14.68 2.31 7.23
C GLY A 813 -13.50 1.60 6.55
N ASN A 814 -13.77 0.88 5.46
CA ASN A 814 -12.76 0.20 4.65
C ASN A 814 -12.01 1.15 3.71
N ALA A 815 -12.64 2.25 3.28
CA ALA A 815 -12.04 3.16 2.32
C ALA A 815 -10.69 3.73 2.80
N VAL A 816 -9.84 4.04 1.81
CA VAL A 816 -8.72 4.97 1.98
C VAL A 816 -9.29 6.38 2.06
N ALA A 817 -8.73 7.19 2.95
CA ALA A 817 -9.13 8.58 3.09
C ALA A 817 -8.90 9.33 1.76
N VAL A 818 -9.94 9.93 1.20
CA VAL A 818 -9.91 10.55 -0.14
C VAL A 818 -8.83 11.64 -0.25
N PRO A 819 -8.60 12.53 0.76
CA PRO A 819 -7.51 13.50 0.73
C PRO A 819 -6.11 12.88 0.64
N VAL A 820 -5.88 11.72 1.28
CA VAL A 820 -4.59 11.00 1.19
C VAL A 820 -4.39 10.47 -0.23
N ALA A 821 -5.41 9.82 -0.79
CA ALA A 821 -5.38 9.35 -2.16
C ALA A 821 -5.25 10.51 -3.16
N ARG A 822 -5.81 11.69 -2.85
CA ARG A 822 -5.69 12.90 -3.67
C ARG A 822 -4.27 13.45 -3.72
N VAL A 823 -3.58 13.55 -2.60
CA VAL A 823 -2.18 14.01 -2.61
C VAL A 823 -1.27 12.99 -3.31
N LEU A 824 -1.54 11.69 -3.14
CA LEU A 824 -0.84 10.63 -3.86
C LEU A 824 -1.10 10.68 -5.37
N GLY A 825 -2.34 10.98 -5.78
CA GLY A 825 -2.70 11.17 -7.20
C GLY A 825 -1.98 12.35 -7.83
N TYR A 826 -1.78 13.44 -7.08
CA TYR A 826 -1.00 14.58 -7.54
C TYR A 826 0.47 14.21 -7.76
N ALA A 827 1.09 13.50 -6.79
CA ALA A 827 2.46 13.01 -6.94
C ALA A 827 2.62 12.02 -8.10
N LEU A 828 1.64 11.13 -8.29
CA LEU A 828 1.57 10.22 -9.43
C LEU A 828 1.57 11.01 -10.74
N GLY A 829 0.68 11.99 -10.88
CA GLY A 829 0.58 12.75 -12.14
C GLY A 829 1.83 13.57 -12.46
N LEU A 830 2.53 14.13 -11.45
CA LEU A 830 3.86 14.73 -11.66
C LEU A 830 4.90 13.71 -12.15
N ALA A 831 4.88 12.49 -11.61
CA ALA A 831 5.77 11.42 -12.06
C ALA A 831 5.46 11.00 -13.51
N CYS A 832 4.18 10.88 -13.86
CA CYS A 832 3.73 10.55 -15.21
C CYS A 832 4.14 11.60 -16.25
N GLN A 833 4.20 12.88 -15.84
CA GLN A 833 4.70 13.97 -16.68
C GLN A 833 6.24 14.08 -16.70
N GLY A 834 6.94 13.31 -15.87
CA GLY A 834 8.39 13.39 -15.71
C GLY A 834 8.88 14.65 -15.01
N THR A 835 7.98 15.37 -14.29
CA THR A 835 8.29 16.63 -13.60
C THR A 835 8.60 16.44 -12.11
N CYS A 836 8.46 15.24 -11.57
CA CYS A 836 8.84 14.95 -10.19
C CYS A 836 10.37 14.88 -10.01
N SER A 837 10.84 15.18 -8.80
CA SER A 837 12.27 15.08 -8.46
C SER A 837 12.67 13.65 -8.08
N ASP A 838 13.97 13.37 -8.01
CA ASP A 838 14.49 12.06 -7.58
C ASP A 838 14.49 11.86 -6.05
N GLN A 839 14.02 12.86 -5.29
CA GLN A 839 13.90 12.80 -3.84
C GLN A 839 12.71 11.92 -3.40
N PRO A 840 12.71 11.37 -2.18
CA PRO A 840 11.59 10.56 -1.72
C PRO A 840 10.32 11.37 -1.41
N LEU A 841 10.47 12.64 -1.04
CA LEU A 841 9.40 13.48 -0.49
C LEU A 841 9.04 14.66 -1.40
N LEU A 842 7.75 14.97 -1.49
CA LEU A 842 7.20 16.07 -2.26
C LEU A 842 6.59 17.13 -1.34
N THR A 843 7.03 18.38 -1.47
CA THR A 843 6.34 19.51 -0.83
C THR A 843 5.17 19.93 -1.71
N LEU A 844 3.96 19.92 -1.16
CA LEU A 844 2.76 20.35 -1.88
C LEU A 844 2.69 21.88 -1.96
N PRO A 845 2.01 22.43 -2.99
CA PRO A 845 1.74 23.86 -3.07
C PRO A 845 1.00 24.39 -1.81
N PRO A 846 1.20 25.66 -1.43
CA PRO A 846 0.50 26.26 -0.30
C PRO A 846 -1.03 26.14 -0.45
N ARG A 847 -1.73 25.85 0.67
CA ARG A 847 -3.18 25.65 0.71
C ARG A 847 -3.71 24.56 -0.23
N PHE A 848 -2.91 23.56 -0.59
CA PHE A 848 -3.39 22.42 -1.36
C PHE A 848 -4.59 21.74 -0.68
N PRO A 849 -5.68 21.42 -1.41
CA PRO A 849 -5.91 21.61 -2.84
C PRO A 849 -6.60 22.95 -3.20
N ASN A 850 -6.93 23.81 -2.23
CA ASN A 850 -7.66 25.07 -2.40
C ASN A 850 -6.81 26.24 -2.96
N SER A 851 -5.67 25.96 -3.59
CA SER A 851 -4.83 27.03 -4.17
C SER A 851 -5.45 27.57 -5.46
N LEU A 852 -5.54 28.90 -5.56
CA LEU A 852 -5.99 29.62 -6.76
C LEU A 852 -5.06 29.39 -7.98
N GLU A 853 -3.82 28.95 -7.75
CA GLU A 853 -2.81 28.71 -8.79
C GLU A 853 -2.92 27.32 -9.44
N LEU A 854 -3.71 26.40 -8.86
CA LEU A 854 -3.86 25.02 -9.36
C LEU A 854 -5.04 24.86 -10.33
N LEU A 855 -5.79 25.93 -10.60
CA LEU A 855 -6.80 25.93 -11.65
C LEU A 855 -6.09 26.14 -12.99
N PRO A 856 -6.30 25.27 -14.01
CA PRO A 856 -5.70 25.48 -15.31
C PRO A 856 -6.11 26.87 -15.82
N SER A 857 -5.12 27.72 -16.08
CA SER A 857 -5.34 29.07 -16.57
C SER A 857 -6.13 29.00 -17.88
N ALA A 858 -7.42 29.29 -17.82
CA ALA A 858 -8.16 29.62 -19.03
C ALA A 858 -7.48 30.85 -19.62
N THR A 859 -6.87 30.68 -20.79
CA THR A 859 -6.36 31.77 -21.63
C THR A 859 -7.52 32.70 -21.95
N ILE A 860 -7.68 33.76 -21.16
CA ILE A 860 -8.50 34.89 -21.54
C ILE A 860 -7.57 35.79 -22.34
N ASP A 861 -7.60 35.62 -23.67
CA ASP A 861 -7.17 36.66 -24.60
C ASP A 861 -8.08 37.88 -24.40
N VAL A 862 -7.67 38.81 -23.54
CA VAL A 862 -8.21 40.17 -23.55
C VAL A 862 -7.48 40.89 -24.69
N GLN A 863 -8.00 40.77 -25.90
CA GLN A 863 -7.70 41.75 -26.93
C GLN A 863 -8.40 43.06 -26.57
N ASP A 864 -7.58 44.02 -26.17
CA ASP A 864 -7.91 45.44 -26.20
C ASP A 864 -8.48 45.82 -27.59
N ALA A 865 -9.78 46.11 -27.64
CA ALA A 865 -10.39 46.81 -28.76
C ALA A 865 -10.76 48.22 -28.31
N ASN A 866 -9.89 49.17 -28.66
CA ASN A 866 -10.19 50.58 -28.72
C ASN A 866 -11.39 50.83 -29.65
N CYS A 867 -12.56 51.16 -29.08
CA CYS A 867 -13.52 52.19 -29.55
C CYS A 867 -14.60 52.42 -28.49
#